data_AF-A0A1F9RDJ6-F1
#
_entry.id   AF-A0A1F9RDJ6-F1
#
_cell.length_a   1.000
_cell.length_b   1.000
_cell.length_c   1.000
_cell.angle_alpha   90.00
_cell.angle_beta   90.00
_cell.angle_gamma   90.00
#
_symmetry.space_group_name_H-M   'P 1'
#
loop_
_entity.id
_entity.type
_entity.pdbx_description
1 polymer ?
#
loop_
_entity_poly.entity_id
_entity_poly.type
_entity_poly.pdbx_seq_one_letter_code
_entity_poly.pdbx_strand_id
1 'polypeptide(L)'
;MFFVTDYSQNLNIFSGAPAGFLQAIRTFEGLRSLAMPVKAAEAGGATLFFIVPKTEGGQAFLPAFTDDRLVLPPLVSLPPADAALLLFHAPHHESFVFNSEHPQALEMLSPLRASRSDVSLLAGYFTSGGGAGGDLAGAAAAEFAAGRLHAAHYLYALAAAKNPDSRARFAAGSVLLELGLLQEAYDGLKAETDPEALLTLASIQRRAGGYQAAADLLASIPPGTQLDERVAVEKAWLDLEAGREEEAEKAFQRLSTAAFDKAEPLSGLGAALAKNAFKAKDKGKLSAAASALRSALATPSAPMARILFQLGNLYFRSGDMVQAEDCYRRSAMLAPAVQALGNLALTLLKTGKNAEAAAVTLKIALTDTESAARLVPQFPPAAIEELFPAPKAAPAPAPETAKPVEPPPAAAQAPLPAAAPAPAPVPGLAAASLEPAPLSSDRTGAKPAPAAPAAAPKAEQQAQRPRIETLRDVMSAPSAPTEEESRGDAFISGAFRMASDLEDELGRKVYFNPDGLGEAEKKLRLTFIKDKVDQQTKVDMVRDCAAFLCYFLQERHKGRLIQFPDFDPWGWPMIFEQPNLKLVTYPVQRAWRLLWGGGVPEPGWLAKYSVWLTERLRAPGPLPCGLEAAKKRIMSHAERLTDSATEHRRMMVLVSSLPETSGIELGRSGLFKLEEAIRSNFKPDIPPTTDGWKLLRCYGHIFAETLIRDLKGVWYNTDGEDGGWTLQFPWKTIVFPLGKVYKAAADRSGLVDYYDQLVQEKIRLQGGPTAG
;
A
#
# COMPACT_ATOMS: atom_id res chain seq x y z
N MET A 1 2.27 14.78 -59.85
CA MET A 1 1.45 15.50 -58.86
C MET A 1 0.51 14.47 -58.24
N PHE A 2 0.95 13.80 -57.19
CA PHE A 2 0.11 12.89 -56.39
C PHE A 2 -0.05 13.54 -55.03
N PHE A 3 -1.31 13.77 -54.62
CA PHE A 3 -1.61 14.29 -53.30
C PHE A 3 -1.38 13.17 -52.27
N VAL A 4 -0.36 13.34 -51.44
CA VAL A 4 -0.30 12.64 -50.15
C VAL A 4 -1.34 13.30 -49.27
N THR A 5 -2.46 12.62 -49.02
CA THR A 5 -3.43 13.04 -48.03
C THR A 5 -2.87 12.75 -46.65
N ASP A 6 -2.14 13.72 -46.10
CA ASP A 6 -1.77 13.75 -44.69
C ASP A 6 -3.03 13.87 -43.83
N TYR A 7 -3.46 12.75 -43.27
CA TYR A 7 -4.43 12.69 -42.18
C TYR A 7 -3.86 11.79 -41.08
N SER A 8 -2.76 12.23 -40.46
CA SER A 8 -2.40 11.80 -39.11
C SER A 8 -3.52 12.25 -38.16
N GLN A 9 -4.53 11.40 -37.98
CA GLN A 9 -5.54 11.60 -36.94
C GLN A 9 -4.80 11.77 -35.61
N ASN A 10 -5.00 12.90 -34.93
CA ASN A 10 -4.42 13.11 -33.61
C ASN A 10 -5.04 12.09 -32.65
N LEU A 11 -4.30 11.03 -32.33
CA LEU A 11 -4.74 9.94 -31.46
C LEU A 11 -4.83 10.39 -29.98
N ASN A 12 -4.15 11.50 -29.64
CA ASN A 12 -4.15 12.08 -28.32
C ASN A 12 -5.27 13.12 -28.14
N ILE A 13 -6.45 12.64 -27.77
CA ILE A 13 -7.67 13.45 -27.54
C ILE A 13 -7.55 14.50 -26.42
N PHE A 14 -6.46 14.52 -25.65
CA PHE A 14 -6.25 15.45 -24.52
C PHE A 14 -5.34 16.65 -24.85
N SER A 15 -4.94 16.82 -26.12
CA SER A 15 -4.16 17.97 -26.58
C SER A 15 -4.94 19.28 -26.42
N GLY A 16 -4.78 19.96 -25.28
CA GLY A 16 -5.52 21.17 -24.92
C GLY A 16 -5.68 21.43 -23.42
N ALA A 17 -5.29 20.48 -22.55
CA ALA A 17 -5.25 20.63 -21.09
C ALA A 17 -6.58 21.15 -20.47
N PRO A 18 -7.65 20.32 -20.43
CA PRO A 18 -8.91 20.71 -19.79
C PRO A 18 -8.71 21.06 -18.31
N ALA A 19 -9.42 22.08 -17.81
CA ALA A 19 -9.20 22.64 -16.47
C ALA A 19 -9.67 21.73 -15.31
N GLY A 20 -10.31 20.59 -15.63
CA GLY A 20 -10.70 19.55 -14.69
C GLY A 20 -11.33 18.35 -15.40
N PHE A 21 -11.39 17.20 -14.72
CA PHE A 21 -11.83 15.95 -15.34
C PHE A 21 -13.26 16.01 -15.89
N LEU A 22 -14.20 16.65 -15.18
CA LEU A 22 -15.59 16.82 -15.63
C LEU A 22 -15.71 17.56 -16.98
N GLN A 23 -14.76 18.46 -17.31
CA GLN A 23 -14.66 19.09 -18.63
C GLN A 23 -14.02 18.15 -19.66
N ALA A 24 -13.03 17.37 -19.23
CA ALA A 24 -12.32 16.40 -20.06
C ALA A 24 -13.21 15.24 -20.53
N ILE A 25 -14.23 14.84 -19.76
CA ILE A 25 -15.12 13.70 -20.06
C ILE A 25 -15.68 13.72 -21.49
N ARG A 26 -16.03 14.89 -22.04
CA ARG A 26 -16.55 14.99 -23.42
C ARG A 26 -15.54 14.64 -24.51
N THR A 27 -14.25 14.64 -24.22
CA THR A 27 -13.23 14.18 -25.20
C THR A 27 -13.30 12.67 -25.45
N PHE A 28 -13.91 11.91 -24.54
CA PHE A 28 -14.16 10.47 -24.71
C PHE A 28 -15.38 10.15 -25.60
N GLU A 29 -16.07 11.16 -26.13
CA GLU A 29 -17.21 10.98 -27.02
C GLU A 29 -16.80 10.26 -28.32
N GLY A 30 -17.57 9.27 -28.74
CA GLY A 30 -17.30 8.50 -29.97
C GLY A 30 -16.18 7.45 -29.88
N LEU A 31 -15.50 7.30 -28.73
CA LEU A 31 -14.54 6.20 -28.53
C LEU A 31 -15.23 4.83 -28.62
N ARG A 32 -14.59 3.89 -29.31
CA ARG A 32 -15.11 2.51 -29.48
C ARG A 32 -14.64 1.55 -28.40
N SER A 33 -13.45 1.79 -27.84
CA SER A 33 -12.82 0.96 -26.82
C SER A 33 -11.81 1.77 -26.02
N LEU A 34 -11.50 1.28 -24.83
CA LEU A 34 -10.30 1.66 -24.08
C LEU A 34 -9.39 0.44 -24.01
N ALA A 35 -8.12 0.62 -24.42
CA ALA A 35 -7.10 -0.41 -24.41
C ALA A 35 -6.28 -0.33 -23.11
N MET A 36 -6.05 -1.47 -22.46
CA MET A 36 -5.27 -1.56 -21.22
C MET A 36 -4.12 -2.56 -21.41
N PRO A 37 -2.85 -2.17 -21.17
CA PRO A 37 -1.72 -3.09 -21.28
C PRO A 37 -1.81 -4.16 -20.19
N VAL A 38 -1.66 -5.43 -20.57
CA VAL A 38 -1.75 -6.56 -19.64
C VAL A 38 -0.46 -7.36 -19.59
N LYS A 39 -0.26 -8.11 -18.51
CA LYS A 39 0.82 -9.08 -18.36
C LYS A 39 0.26 -10.42 -17.89
N ALA A 40 0.87 -11.50 -18.36
CA ALA A 40 0.58 -12.85 -17.91
C ALA A 40 1.18 -13.13 -16.51
N ALA A 41 0.43 -13.84 -15.68
CA ALA A 41 0.87 -14.42 -14.41
C ALA A 41 0.37 -15.87 -14.32
N GLU A 42 1.26 -16.78 -13.91
CA GLU A 42 0.91 -18.19 -13.69
C GLU A 42 0.35 -18.40 -12.29
N ALA A 43 -0.83 -19.01 -12.18
CA ALA A 43 -1.47 -19.34 -10.92
C ALA A 43 -2.10 -20.74 -11.00
N GLY A 44 -1.57 -21.72 -10.27
CA GLY A 44 -2.18 -23.06 -10.18
C GLY A 44 -2.28 -23.83 -11.50
N GLY A 45 -1.44 -23.51 -12.48
CA GLY A 45 -1.49 -24.08 -13.84
C GLY A 45 -2.37 -23.32 -14.83
N ALA A 46 -2.99 -22.21 -14.41
CA ALA A 46 -3.69 -21.27 -15.28
C ALA A 46 -2.83 -20.04 -15.58
N THR A 47 -2.81 -19.61 -16.84
CA THR A 47 -2.33 -18.28 -17.22
C THR A 47 -3.43 -17.25 -17.02
N LEU A 48 -3.21 -16.31 -16.10
CA LEU A 48 -4.09 -15.17 -15.83
C LEU A 48 -3.49 -13.89 -16.40
N PHE A 49 -4.32 -12.95 -16.86
CA PHE A 49 -3.88 -11.65 -17.36
C PHE A 49 -4.31 -10.54 -16.41
N PHE A 50 -3.39 -9.66 -16.05
CA PHE A 50 -3.63 -8.51 -15.17
C PHE A 50 -3.15 -7.21 -15.80
N ILE A 51 -3.83 -6.09 -15.55
CA ILE A 51 -3.42 -4.77 -16.03
C ILE A 51 -2.14 -4.36 -15.30
N VAL A 52 -1.12 -3.92 -16.03
CA VAL A 52 0.17 -3.54 -15.42
C VAL A 52 0.04 -2.14 -14.80
N PRO A 53 0.15 -1.98 -13.46
CA PRO A 53 0.10 -0.66 -12.85
C PRO A 53 1.38 0.13 -13.15
N LYS A 54 1.22 1.41 -13.48
CA LYS A 54 2.33 2.37 -13.56
C LYS A 54 2.59 2.95 -12.17
N THR A 55 3.80 2.79 -11.65
CA THR A 55 4.22 3.46 -10.42
C THR A 55 4.90 4.79 -10.73
N GLU A 56 4.36 5.89 -10.22
CA GLU A 56 4.95 7.23 -10.32
C GLU A 56 4.93 7.91 -8.94
N GLY A 57 6.06 8.43 -8.47
CA GLY A 57 6.14 9.08 -7.15
C GLY A 57 5.83 8.18 -5.94
N GLY A 58 5.81 6.85 -6.11
CA GLY A 58 5.37 5.88 -5.09
C GLY A 58 3.87 5.57 -5.11
N GLN A 59 3.10 6.25 -5.96
CA GLN A 59 1.67 5.99 -6.19
C GLN A 59 1.49 5.07 -7.41
N ALA A 60 0.61 4.08 -7.29
CA ALA A 60 0.26 3.17 -8.39
C ALA A 60 -0.96 3.69 -9.15
N PHE A 61 -0.87 3.72 -10.47
CA PHE A 61 -1.95 4.11 -11.38
C PHE A 61 -2.29 2.95 -12.31
N LEU A 62 -3.58 2.64 -12.51
CA LEU A 62 -3.97 1.76 -13.62
C LEU A 62 -4.03 2.56 -14.94
N PRO A 63 -3.26 2.17 -15.97
CA PRO A 63 -3.26 2.85 -17.26
C PRO A 63 -4.37 2.35 -18.18
N ALA A 64 -4.98 3.27 -18.91
CA ALA A 64 -5.85 2.97 -20.05
C ALA A 64 -5.51 3.91 -21.22
N PHE A 65 -5.78 3.47 -22.45
CA PHE A 65 -5.46 4.20 -23.68
C PHE A 65 -6.73 4.37 -24.52
N THR A 66 -6.88 5.54 -25.13
CA THR A 66 -8.09 5.94 -25.87
C THR A 66 -8.19 5.30 -27.25
N ASP A 67 -7.12 4.66 -27.71
CA ASP A 67 -7.01 3.94 -28.97
C ASP A 67 -6.00 2.80 -28.77
N ASP A 68 -6.23 1.63 -29.38
CA ASP A 68 -5.33 0.48 -29.24
C ASP A 68 -4.01 0.65 -30.01
N ARG A 69 -3.99 1.51 -31.04
CA ARG A 69 -2.77 1.89 -31.78
C ARG A 69 -1.78 2.72 -30.96
N LEU A 70 -2.18 3.20 -29.76
CA LEU A 70 -1.30 3.94 -28.85
C LEU A 70 -0.42 3.03 -28.01
N VAL A 71 -0.72 1.73 -27.91
CA VAL A 71 -0.04 0.82 -26.97
C VAL A 71 0.25 -0.55 -27.61
N LEU A 72 1.50 -1.00 -27.49
CA LEU A 72 1.94 -2.30 -27.99
C LEU A 72 1.27 -3.45 -27.22
N PRO A 73 0.87 -4.56 -27.89
CA PRO A 73 0.34 -5.74 -27.24
C PRO A 73 1.40 -6.43 -26.33
N PRO A 74 1.00 -7.32 -25.40
CA PRO A 74 -0.38 -7.73 -25.12
C PRO A 74 -1.19 -6.66 -24.38
N LEU A 75 -2.45 -6.52 -24.79
CA LEU A 75 -3.43 -5.58 -24.28
C LEU A 75 -4.82 -6.23 -24.22
N VAL A 76 -5.72 -5.67 -23.42
CA VAL A 76 -7.16 -5.96 -23.49
C VAL A 76 -7.91 -4.68 -23.89
N SER A 77 -8.81 -4.77 -24.86
CA SER A 77 -9.67 -3.68 -25.30
C SER A 77 -11.11 -3.96 -24.86
N LEU A 78 -11.70 -3.03 -24.09
CA LEU A 78 -13.09 -3.12 -23.65
C LEU A 78 -13.89 -1.89 -24.12
N PRO A 79 -15.22 -2.00 -24.31
CA PRO A 79 -16.07 -0.82 -24.51
C PRO A 79 -15.86 0.22 -23.40
N PRO A 80 -15.90 1.53 -23.68
CA PRO A 80 -15.50 2.54 -22.70
C PRO A 80 -16.30 2.53 -21.39
N ALA A 81 -17.60 2.18 -21.44
CA ALA A 81 -18.42 1.98 -20.25
C ALA A 81 -17.95 0.79 -19.39
N ASP A 82 -17.67 -0.36 -20.01
CA ASP A 82 -17.20 -1.57 -19.33
C ASP A 82 -15.80 -1.36 -18.74
N ALA A 83 -14.93 -0.64 -19.45
CA ALA A 83 -13.62 -0.24 -18.97
C ALA A 83 -13.71 0.71 -17.76
N ALA A 84 -14.58 1.73 -17.81
CA ALA A 84 -14.78 2.64 -16.69
C ALA A 84 -15.31 1.89 -15.45
N LEU A 85 -16.26 0.96 -15.62
CA LEU A 85 -16.76 0.12 -14.52
C LEU A 85 -15.69 -0.83 -13.97
N LEU A 86 -14.87 -1.45 -14.84
CA LEU A 86 -13.75 -2.32 -14.43
C LEU A 86 -12.73 -1.55 -13.59
N LEU A 87 -12.34 -0.36 -14.04
CA LEU A 87 -11.40 0.51 -13.33
C LEU A 87 -11.99 1.00 -12.00
N PHE A 88 -13.25 1.47 -11.99
CA PHE A 88 -13.93 1.92 -10.78
C PHE A 88 -13.97 0.84 -9.68
N HIS A 89 -14.18 -0.42 -10.07
CA HIS A 89 -14.27 -1.56 -9.14
C HIS A 89 -12.92 -2.24 -8.84
N ALA A 90 -11.77 -1.66 -9.25
CA ALA A 90 -10.46 -2.15 -8.85
C ALA A 90 -10.26 -1.98 -7.31
N PRO A 91 -10.01 -3.07 -6.55
CA PRO A 91 -10.06 -3.00 -5.08
C PRO A 91 -8.81 -2.37 -4.44
N HIS A 92 -7.71 -2.22 -5.19
CA HIS A 92 -6.41 -1.79 -4.67
C HIS A 92 -5.86 -0.52 -5.34
N HIS A 93 -6.69 0.18 -6.12
CA HIS A 93 -6.27 1.33 -6.92
C HIS A 93 -7.25 2.49 -6.75
N GLU A 94 -6.77 3.62 -6.21
CA GLU A 94 -7.52 4.88 -6.10
C GLU A 94 -7.21 5.87 -7.22
N SER A 95 -6.36 5.48 -8.17
CA SER A 95 -5.78 6.40 -9.14
C SER A 95 -5.57 5.73 -10.49
N PHE A 96 -5.89 6.48 -11.53
CA PHE A 96 -6.01 6.02 -12.90
C PHE A 96 -5.38 7.05 -13.83
N VAL A 97 -4.94 6.60 -15.00
CA VAL A 97 -4.33 7.49 -15.98
C VAL A 97 -4.70 7.08 -17.40
N PHE A 98 -5.26 8.01 -18.15
CA PHE A 98 -5.56 7.83 -19.56
C PHE A 98 -4.42 8.37 -20.41
N ASN A 99 -4.04 7.64 -21.46
CA ASN A 99 -2.95 8.00 -22.39
C ASN A 99 -1.62 8.30 -21.66
N SER A 100 -1.24 7.44 -20.72
CA SER A 100 0.00 7.59 -19.97
C SER A 100 1.24 7.26 -20.79
N GLU A 101 2.34 7.95 -20.51
CA GLU A 101 3.69 7.41 -20.80
C GLU A 101 3.83 6.03 -20.14
N HIS A 102 3.97 4.98 -20.95
CA HIS A 102 4.07 3.59 -20.52
C HIS A 102 5.14 2.88 -21.36
N PRO A 103 5.84 1.83 -20.87
CA PRO A 103 6.86 1.14 -21.67
C PRO A 103 6.36 0.51 -22.98
N GLN A 104 5.05 0.30 -23.10
CA GLN A 104 4.39 -0.15 -24.34
C GLN A 104 3.77 1.01 -25.15
N ALA A 105 3.76 2.25 -24.67
CA ALA A 105 3.18 3.38 -25.40
C ALA A 105 4.05 3.77 -26.59
N LEU A 106 3.42 4.09 -27.73
CA LEU A 106 4.10 4.35 -29.00
C LEU A 106 4.42 5.83 -29.27
N GLU A 107 3.75 6.75 -28.58
CA GLU A 107 3.88 8.21 -28.78
C GLU A 107 4.07 8.94 -27.45
N MET A 108 4.59 10.18 -27.49
CA MET A 108 4.53 11.08 -26.35
C MET A 108 3.11 11.65 -26.23
N LEU A 109 2.40 11.19 -25.21
CA LEU A 109 0.99 11.51 -24.97
C LEU A 109 0.82 12.51 -23.82
N SER A 110 -0.32 13.20 -23.80
CA SER A 110 -0.72 14.10 -22.72
C SER A 110 -1.59 13.31 -21.73
N PRO A 111 -1.05 12.90 -20.56
CA PRO A 111 -1.80 12.03 -19.65
C PRO A 111 -2.94 12.78 -18.96
N LEU A 112 -4.14 12.19 -18.98
CA LEU A 112 -5.25 12.63 -18.13
C LEU A 112 -5.30 11.74 -16.88
N ARG A 113 -4.96 12.30 -15.72
CA ARG A 113 -5.09 11.61 -14.42
C ARG A 113 -6.53 11.66 -13.93
N ALA A 114 -6.94 10.62 -13.21
CA ALA A 114 -8.28 10.47 -12.66
C ALA A 114 -8.24 9.79 -11.29
N SER A 115 -9.09 10.24 -10.37
CA SER A 115 -9.44 9.55 -9.12
C SER A 115 -10.50 8.47 -9.35
N ARG A 116 -10.81 7.67 -8.32
CA ARG A 116 -11.95 6.74 -8.35
C ARG A 116 -13.28 7.47 -8.59
N SER A 117 -13.46 8.65 -8.00
CA SER A 117 -14.62 9.51 -8.24
C SER A 117 -14.72 9.97 -9.71
N ASP A 118 -13.61 10.39 -10.32
CA ASP A 118 -13.54 10.77 -11.73
C ASP A 118 -13.92 9.60 -12.67
N VAL A 119 -13.42 8.40 -12.40
CA VAL A 119 -13.80 7.20 -13.18
C VAL A 119 -15.29 6.86 -13.01
N SER A 120 -15.88 7.13 -11.84
CA SER A 120 -17.34 7.03 -11.65
C SER A 120 -18.11 8.03 -12.50
N LEU A 121 -17.63 9.28 -12.63
CA LEU A 121 -18.22 10.27 -13.54
C LEU A 121 -18.12 9.84 -15.00
N LEU A 122 -17.00 9.22 -15.41
CA LEU A 122 -16.82 8.68 -16.76
C LEU A 122 -17.80 7.52 -17.05
N ALA A 123 -17.95 6.58 -16.12
CA ALA A 123 -18.96 5.52 -16.22
C ALA A 123 -20.38 6.10 -16.31
N GLY A 124 -20.66 7.15 -15.54
CA GLY A 124 -21.93 7.88 -15.54
C GLY A 124 -22.24 8.56 -16.86
N TYR A 125 -21.23 9.21 -17.47
CA TYR A 125 -21.35 9.85 -18.78
C TYR A 125 -21.78 8.86 -19.87
N PHE A 126 -21.11 7.70 -19.97
CA PHE A 126 -21.46 6.68 -20.96
C PHE A 126 -22.83 6.04 -20.70
N THR A 127 -23.22 5.83 -19.44
CA THR A 127 -24.50 5.19 -19.09
C THR A 127 -25.71 6.13 -19.16
N SER A 128 -25.51 7.45 -19.01
CA SER A 128 -26.53 8.50 -19.17
C SER A 128 -26.63 9.06 -20.61
N GLY A 129 -25.76 8.64 -21.52
CA GLY A 129 -25.73 9.16 -22.90
C GLY A 129 -25.27 10.63 -23.01
N GLY A 130 -24.50 11.14 -22.04
CA GLY A 130 -23.92 12.50 -22.07
C GLY A 130 -24.92 13.66 -22.00
N GLY A 131 -26.18 13.41 -21.66
CA GLY A 131 -27.25 14.41 -21.64
C GLY A 131 -26.99 15.57 -20.66
N ALA A 132 -26.81 16.77 -21.19
CA ALA A 132 -26.54 17.99 -20.41
C ALA A 132 -27.70 19.04 -20.45
N GLY A 133 -28.88 18.64 -20.93
CA GLY A 133 -30.05 19.51 -21.09
C GLY A 133 -31.15 19.24 -20.06
N GLY A 134 -31.95 20.27 -19.75
CA GLY A 134 -33.11 20.16 -18.85
C GLY A 134 -32.80 20.28 -17.35
N ASP A 135 -33.66 19.68 -16.53
CA ASP A 135 -33.49 19.56 -15.09
C ASP A 135 -32.55 18.39 -14.75
N LEU A 136 -31.27 18.73 -14.61
CA LEU A 136 -30.21 17.77 -14.26
C LEU A 136 -30.41 17.14 -12.87
N ALA A 137 -31.00 17.87 -11.91
CA ALA A 137 -31.19 17.36 -10.55
C ALA A 137 -32.36 16.37 -10.51
N GLY A 138 -33.48 16.68 -11.19
CA GLY A 138 -34.60 15.76 -11.37
C GLY A 138 -34.18 14.48 -12.14
N ALA A 139 -33.39 14.63 -13.20
CA ALA A 139 -32.84 13.49 -13.93
C ALA A 139 -31.90 12.63 -13.05
N ALA A 140 -31.01 13.25 -12.28
CA ALA A 140 -30.13 12.54 -11.35
C ALA A 140 -30.91 11.79 -10.25
N ALA A 141 -31.99 12.39 -9.72
CA ALA A 141 -32.87 11.75 -8.76
C ALA A 141 -33.59 10.52 -9.36
N ALA A 142 -34.03 10.60 -10.61
CA ALA A 142 -34.64 9.47 -11.32
C ALA A 142 -33.65 8.31 -11.54
N GLU A 143 -32.41 8.61 -11.98
CA GLU A 143 -31.36 7.59 -12.14
C GLU A 143 -30.94 6.97 -10.79
N PHE A 144 -30.91 7.76 -9.71
CA PHE A 144 -30.63 7.25 -8.36
C PHE A 144 -31.74 6.32 -7.86
N ALA A 145 -33.01 6.72 -8.03
CA ALA A 145 -34.16 5.87 -7.72
C ALA A 145 -34.19 4.58 -8.57
N ALA A 146 -33.69 4.63 -9.80
CA ALA A 146 -33.53 3.44 -10.66
C ALA A 146 -32.34 2.53 -10.28
N GLY A 147 -31.52 2.90 -9.30
CA GLY A 147 -30.33 2.14 -8.90
C GLY A 147 -29.11 2.35 -9.81
N ARG A 148 -29.13 3.34 -10.70
CA ARG A 148 -28.06 3.64 -11.67
C ARG A 148 -27.10 4.68 -11.12
N LEU A 149 -26.37 4.28 -10.09
CA LEU A 149 -25.57 5.18 -9.24
C LEU A 149 -24.56 6.03 -10.01
N HIS A 150 -23.87 5.47 -11.01
CA HIS A 150 -22.90 6.21 -11.83
C HIS A 150 -23.57 7.32 -12.66
N ALA A 151 -24.69 7.04 -13.32
CA ALA A 151 -25.45 8.02 -14.09
C ALA A 151 -25.96 9.16 -13.19
N ALA A 152 -26.50 8.80 -12.01
CA ALA A 152 -26.90 9.77 -11.00
C ALA A 152 -25.73 10.66 -10.51
N HIS A 153 -24.56 10.06 -10.26
CA HIS A 153 -23.37 10.80 -9.84
C HIS A 153 -22.92 11.81 -10.90
N TYR A 154 -22.85 11.40 -12.18
CA TYR A 154 -22.51 12.30 -13.28
C TYR A 154 -23.51 13.47 -13.42
N LEU A 155 -24.81 13.18 -13.39
CA LEU A 155 -25.84 14.20 -13.52
C LEU A 155 -25.88 15.18 -12.32
N TYR A 156 -25.67 14.69 -11.09
CA TYR A 156 -25.53 15.55 -9.92
C TYR A 156 -24.25 16.40 -9.98
N ALA A 157 -23.13 15.86 -10.46
CA ALA A 157 -21.90 16.63 -10.65
C ALA A 157 -22.08 17.75 -11.69
N LEU A 158 -22.78 17.49 -12.80
CA LEU A 158 -23.18 18.53 -13.75
C LEU A 158 -24.12 19.57 -13.12
N ALA A 159 -25.10 19.14 -12.31
CA ALA A 159 -26.04 20.04 -11.64
C ALA A 159 -25.31 20.97 -10.65
N ALA A 160 -24.39 20.43 -9.85
CA ALA A 160 -23.57 21.18 -8.90
C ALA A 160 -22.57 22.10 -9.61
N ALA A 161 -21.94 21.66 -10.70
CA ALA A 161 -21.07 22.53 -11.51
C ALA A 161 -21.82 23.71 -12.15
N LYS A 162 -23.12 23.55 -12.44
CA LYS A 162 -24.00 24.61 -12.97
C LYS A 162 -24.55 25.53 -11.89
N ASN A 163 -24.78 25.02 -10.68
CA ASN A 163 -25.23 25.78 -9.52
C ASN A 163 -24.65 25.18 -8.21
N PRO A 164 -23.49 25.67 -7.73
CA PRO A 164 -22.81 25.12 -6.57
C PRO A 164 -23.62 25.18 -5.27
N ASP A 165 -24.48 26.18 -5.11
CA ASP A 165 -25.32 26.38 -3.92
C ASP A 165 -26.58 25.50 -3.91
N SER A 166 -26.79 24.70 -4.96
CA SER A 166 -27.95 23.81 -5.07
C SER A 166 -27.94 22.70 -4.01
N ARG A 167 -29.12 22.39 -3.45
CA ARG A 167 -29.36 21.20 -2.60
C ARG A 167 -28.97 19.88 -3.29
N ALA A 168 -28.81 19.88 -4.62
CA ALA A 168 -28.28 18.77 -5.41
C ALA A 168 -26.97 18.19 -4.82
N ARG A 169 -26.13 19.00 -4.16
CA ARG A 169 -24.89 18.53 -3.51
C ARG A 169 -25.12 17.58 -2.33
N PHE A 170 -26.23 17.74 -1.60
CA PHE A 170 -26.60 16.83 -0.51
C PHE A 170 -27.03 15.47 -1.05
N ALA A 171 -27.85 15.48 -2.11
CA ALA A 171 -28.24 14.26 -2.82
C ALA A 171 -27.04 13.57 -3.49
N ALA A 172 -26.09 14.33 -4.07
CA ALA A 172 -24.84 13.80 -4.59
C ALA A 172 -24.05 13.03 -3.53
N GLY A 173 -24.00 13.54 -2.28
CA GLY A 173 -23.39 12.85 -1.15
C GLY A 173 -24.04 11.49 -0.85
N SER A 174 -25.36 11.36 -0.97
CA SER A 174 -26.06 10.07 -0.88
C SER A 174 -25.72 9.12 -2.03
N VAL A 175 -25.45 9.62 -3.24
CA VAL A 175 -24.97 8.78 -4.35
C VAL A 175 -23.54 8.30 -4.12
N LEU A 176 -22.65 9.19 -3.67
CA LEU A 176 -21.26 8.85 -3.31
C LEU A 176 -21.21 7.81 -2.18
N LEU A 177 -22.09 7.92 -1.19
CA LEU A 177 -22.27 6.93 -0.11
C LEU A 177 -22.62 5.53 -0.65
N GLU A 178 -23.57 5.41 -1.58
CA GLU A 178 -23.95 4.12 -2.19
C GLU A 178 -22.89 3.58 -3.17
N LEU A 179 -22.12 4.47 -3.80
CA LEU A 179 -20.94 4.11 -4.60
C LEU A 179 -19.75 3.64 -3.74
N GLY A 180 -19.78 3.85 -2.43
CA GLY A 180 -18.66 3.56 -1.53
C GLY A 180 -17.56 4.63 -1.51
N LEU A 181 -17.77 5.78 -2.16
CA LEU A 181 -16.89 6.96 -2.18
C LEU A 181 -17.07 7.77 -0.88
N LEU A 182 -16.79 7.13 0.26
CA LEU A 182 -17.08 7.66 1.60
C LEU A 182 -16.26 8.92 1.92
N GLN A 183 -15.03 9.02 1.41
CA GLN A 183 -14.15 10.15 1.68
C GLN A 183 -14.62 11.39 0.91
N GLU A 184 -14.94 11.25 -0.38
CA GLU A 184 -15.47 12.32 -1.21
C GLU A 184 -16.85 12.80 -0.71
N ALA A 185 -17.70 11.87 -0.28
CA ALA A 185 -18.98 12.19 0.35
C ALA A 185 -18.79 12.98 1.66
N TYR A 186 -17.80 12.61 2.48
CA TYR A 186 -17.49 13.31 3.71
C TYR A 186 -16.91 14.70 3.46
N ASP A 187 -15.92 14.81 2.57
CA ASP A 187 -15.25 16.08 2.27
C ASP A 187 -16.20 17.13 1.68
N GLY A 188 -17.20 16.70 0.89
CA GLY A 188 -18.25 17.56 0.35
C GLY A 188 -19.33 17.98 1.35
N LEU A 189 -19.45 17.33 2.52
CA LEU A 189 -20.54 17.56 3.49
C LEU A 189 -20.08 17.96 4.91
N LYS A 190 -18.81 17.75 5.29
CA LYS A 190 -18.31 17.90 6.67
C LYS A 190 -18.48 19.30 7.29
N ALA A 191 -18.70 20.33 6.48
CA ALA A 191 -18.94 21.70 6.93
C ALA A 191 -20.45 22.05 7.04
N GLU A 192 -21.34 21.12 6.68
CA GLU A 192 -22.77 21.38 6.51
C GLU A 192 -23.58 21.08 7.75
N THR A 193 -24.59 21.92 7.99
CA THR A 193 -25.55 21.80 9.09
C THR A 193 -26.97 21.48 8.62
N ASP A 194 -27.18 21.29 7.31
CA ASP A 194 -28.47 20.88 6.78
C ASP A 194 -28.86 19.48 7.27
N PRO A 195 -30.10 19.24 7.73
CA PRO A 195 -30.56 17.93 8.21
C PRO A 195 -30.28 16.76 7.25
N GLU A 196 -30.30 16.99 5.93
CA GLU A 196 -30.04 15.96 4.93
C GLU A 196 -28.54 15.65 4.77
N ALA A 197 -27.70 16.67 4.94
CA ALA A 197 -26.25 16.50 5.01
C ALA A 197 -25.85 15.77 6.31
N LEU A 198 -26.43 16.16 7.45
CA LEU A 198 -26.22 15.51 8.76
C LEU A 198 -26.62 14.04 8.74
N LEU A 199 -27.75 13.69 8.11
CA LEU A 199 -28.18 12.31 7.91
C LEU A 199 -27.18 11.52 7.06
N THR A 200 -26.71 12.10 5.96
CA THR A 200 -25.72 11.46 5.08
C THR A 200 -24.39 11.26 5.81
N LEU A 201 -23.93 12.26 6.58
CA LEU A 201 -22.74 12.17 7.44
C LEU A 201 -22.89 11.07 8.50
N ALA A 202 -24.08 10.90 9.09
CA ALA A 202 -24.33 9.80 10.03
C ALA A 202 -24.18 8.43 9.35
N SER A 203 -24.73 8.25 8.15
CA SER A 203 -24.53 7.03 7.36
C SER A 203 -23.07 6.76 6.99
N ILE A 204 -22.29 7.81 6.69
CA ILE A 204 -20.83 7.70 6.48
C ILE A 204 -20.16 7.23 7.77
N GLN A 205 -20.44 7.87 8.91
CA GLN A 205 -19.86 7.52 10.21
C GLN A 205 -20.20 6.08 10.60
N ARG A 206 -21.45 5.63 10.40
CA ARG A 206 -21.82 4.22 10.64
C ARG A 206 -21.02 3.27 9.75
N ARG A 207 -20.95 3.51 8.44
CA ARG A 207 -20.16 2.66 7.50
C ARG A 207 -18.66 2.66 7.81
N ALA A 208 -18.14 3.73 8.41
CA ALA A 208 -16.77 3.83 8.89
C ALA A 208 -16.52 3.22 10.30
N GLY A 209 -17.57 2.74 10.98
CA GLY A 209 -17.49 2.19 12.35
C GLY A 209 -17.56 3.22 13.48
N GLY A 210 -17.79 4.50 13.16
CA GLY A 210 -17.94 5.62 14.09
C GLY A 210 -19.33 5.69 14.74
N TYR A 211 -19.77 4.61 15.39
CA TYR A 211 -21.17 4.45 15.82
C TYR A 211 -21.68 5.56 16.76
N GLN A 212 -20.85 6.05 17.68
CA GLN A 212 -21.26 7.17 18.55
C GLN A 212 -21.42 8.47 17.77
N ALA A 213 -20.50 8.78 16.85
CA ALA A 213 -20.59 9.97 16.01
C ALA A 213 -21.82 9.93 15.10
N ALA A 214 -22.18 8.75 14.59
CA ALA A 214 -23.44 8.55 13.87
C ALA A 214 -24.66 8.81 14.78
N ALA A 215 -24.67 8.29 16.02
CA ALA A 215 -25.75 8.55 16.97
C ALA A 215 -25.89 10.04 17.30
N ASP A 216 -24.78 10.74 17.55
CA ASP A 216 -24.75 12.16 17.88
C ASP A 216 -25.27 13.02 16.72
N LEU A 217 -24.90 12.70 15.47
CA LEU A 217 -25.43 13.34 14.26
C LEU A 217 -26.94 13.08 14.07
N LEU A 218 -27.41 11.86 14.32
CA LEU A 218 -28.84 11.51 14.22
C LEU A 218 -29.68 12.10 15.36
N ALA A 219 -29.03 12.56 16.45
CA ALA A 219 -29.67 13.26 17.56
C ALA A 219 -29.70 14.79 17.35
N SER A 220 -28.82 15.34 16.50
CA SER A 220 -28.82 16.77 16.17
C SER A 220 -29.86 17.15 15.10
N ILE A 221 -30.37 16.17 14.34
CA ILE A 221 -31.47 16.37 13.40
C ILE A 221 -32.79 16.61 14.16
N PRO A 222 -33.48 17.75 13.95
CA PRO A 222 -34.75 18.03 14.61
C PRO A 222 -35.84 16.98 14.28
N PRO A 223 -36.71 16.60 15.23
CA PRO A 223 -37.88 15.77 14.94
C PRO A 223 -39.00 16.56 14.25
N GLY A 224 -39.94 15.85 13.63
CA GLY A 224 -41.06 16.45 12.90
C GLY A 224 -40.70 16.88 11.48
N THR A 225 -39.63 16.31 10.91
CA THR A 225 -39.15 16.60 9.56
C THR A 225 -39.59 15.54 8.56
N GLN A 226 -39.48 15.84 7.27
CA GLN A 226 -39.64 14.84 6.21
C GLN A 226 -38.54 13.76 6.22
N LEU A 227 -37.51 13.88 7.07
CA LEU A 227 -36.44 12.91 7.21
C LEU A 227 -36.68 11.90 8.33
N ASP A 228 -37.73 12.05 9.15
CA ASP A 228 -37.95 11.24 10.36
C ASP A 228 -37.94 9.72 10.06
N GLU A 229 -38.53 9.27 8.94
CA GLU A 229 -38.47 7.86 8.49
C GLU A 229 -37.02 7.44 8.14
N ARG A 230 -36.28 8.26 7.38
CA ARG A 230 -34.89 7.98 6.99
C ARG A 230 -33.96 7.96 8.22
N VAL A 231 -34.17 8.87 9.18
CA VAL A 231 -33.47 8.90 10.47
C VAL A 231 -33.76 7.64 11.29
N ALA A 232 -35.01 7.17 11.31
CA ALA A 232 -35.38 5.93 12.01
C ALA A 232 -34.76 4.68 11.35
N VAL A 233 -34.70 4.63 10.01
CA VAL A 233 -34.00 3.57 9.26
C VAL A 233 -32.50 3.56 9.56
N GLU A 234 -31.86 4.73 9.55
CA GLU A 234 -30.43 4.85 9.85
C GLU A 234 -30.10 4.50 11.32
N LYS A 235 -30.99 4.84 12.27
CA LYS A 235 -30.91 4.36 13.67
C LYS A 235 -31.04 2.84 13.77
N ALA A 236 -31.97 2.21 13.04
CA ALA A 236 -32.12 0.75 13.03
C ALA A 236 -30.90 0.03 12.43
N TRP A 237 -30.26 0.62 11.40
CA TRP A 237 -28.97 0.12 10.90
C TRP A 237 -27.85 0.29 11.93
N LEU A 238 -27.82 1.42 12.64
CA LEU A 238 -26.83 1.67 13.69
C LEU A 238 -26.96 0.66 14.85
N ASP A 239 -28.17 0.28 15.23
CA ASP A 239 -28.43 -0.79 16.19
C ASP A 239 -27.87 -2.14 15.69
N LEU A 240 -28.11 -2.50 14.42
CA LEU A 240 -27.67 -3.77 13.84
C LEU A 240 -26.13 -3.92 13.80
N GLU A 241 -25.43 -2.84 13.42
CA GLU A 241 -23.96 -2.77 13.36
C GLU A 241 -23.32 -2.68 14.75
N ALA A 242 -24.03 -2.11 15.73
CA ALA A 242 -23.64 -2.10 17.15
C ALA A 242 -24.04 -3.39 17.90
N GLY A 243 -24.56 -4.41 17.22
CA GLY A 243 -24.87 -5.72 17.79
C GLY A 243 -26.23 -5.84 18.51
N ARG A 244 -27.06 -4.80 18.48
CA ARG A 244 -28.44 -4.78 19.00
C ARG A 244 -29.42 -5.39 17.98
N GLU A 245 -29.22 -6.69 17.75
CA GLU A 245 -29.83 -7.44 16.65
C GLU A 245 -31.36 -7.56 16.78
N GLU A 246 -31.89 -7.67 17.99
CA GLU A 246 -33.33 -7.76 18.23
C GLU A 246 -34.05 -6.41 18.12
N GLU A 247 -33.41 -5.35 18.63
CA GLU A 247 -33.89 -3.97 18.53
C GLU A 247 -33.98 -3.55 17.06
N ALA A 248 -32.92 -3.82 16.29
CA ALA A 248 -32.89 -3.59 14.85
C ALA A 248 -33.96 -4.42 14.11
N GLU A 249 -34.11 -5.72 14.38
CA GLU A 249 -35.17 -6.56 13.77
C GLU A 249 -36.56 -5.97 14.04
N LYS A 250 -36.86 -5.58 15.28
CA LYS A 250 -38.13 -4.96 15.69
C LYS A 250 -38.33 -3.58 15.03
N ALA A 251 -37.29 -2.77 14.91
CA ALA A 251 -37.33 -1.46 14.27
C ALA A 251 -37.60 -1.57 12.76
N PHE A 252 -36.81 -2.37 12.04
CA PHE A 252 -37.01 -2.60 10.61
C PHE A 252 -38.36 -3.26 10.30
N GLN A 253 -38.85 -4.15 11.18
CA GLN A 253 -40.18 -4.75 11.01
C GLN A 253 -41.32 -3.72 11.11
N ARG A 254 -41.20 -2.71 11.98
CA ARG A 254 -42.17 -1.59 12.07
C ARG A 254 -42.04 -0.65 10.88
N LEU A 255 -40.81 -0.29 10.52
CA LEU A 255 -40.53 0.64 9.41
C LEU A 255 -41.00 0.07 8.07
N SER A 256 -40.71 -1.20 7.78
CA SER A 256 -41.16 -1.85 6.53
C SER A 256 -42.68 -1.98 6.39
N THR A 257 -43.44 -1.97 7.50
CA THR A 257 -44.91 -1.91 7.42
C THR A 257 -45.43 -0.49 7.14
N ALA A 258 -44.82 0.53 7.76
CA ALA A 258 -45.34 1.90 7.78
C ALA A 258 -44.77 2.83 6.70
N ALA A 259 -43.50 2.65 6.32
CA ALA A 259 -42.76 3.60 5.48
C ALA A 259 -43.32 3.71 4.06
N PHE A 260 -43.13 4.90 3.47
CA PHE A 260 -43.49 5.16 2.07
C PHE A 260 -42.52 4.46 1.10
N ASP A 261 -41.21 4.60 1.32
CA ASP A 261 -40.19 3.76 0.68
C ASP A 261 -39.84 2.58 1.60
N LYS A 262 -40.10 1.36 1.08
CA LYS A 262 -39.92 0.12 1.83
C LYS A 262 -38.63 -0.61 1.48
N ALA A 263 -37.89 -0.21 0.44
CA ALA A 263 -36.73 -0.95 -0.04
C ALA A 263 -35.63 -1.06 1.02
N GLU A 264 -35.23 0.06 1.61
CA GLU A 264 -34.18 0.08 2.63
C GLU A 264 -34.63 -0.53 3.99
N PRO A 265 -35.84 -0.25 4.53
CA PRO A 265 -36.36 -0.97 5.69
C PRO A 265 -36.44 -2.49 5.51
N LEU A 266 -36.86 -2.98 4.33
CA LEU A 266 -36.92 -4.41 4.02
C LEU A 266 -35.53 -5.02 3.82
N SER A 267 -34.57 -4.26 3.29
CA SER A 267 -33.16 -4.66 3.24
C SER A 267 -32.60 -4.85 4.66
N GLY A 268 -32.83 -3.88 5.55
CA GLY A 268 -32.42 -3.96 6.95
C GLY A 268 -33.07 -5.12 7.70
N LEU A 269 -34.37 -5.34 7.51
CA LEU A 269 -35.09 -6.50 8.07
C LEU A 269 -34.48 -7.82 7.59
N GLY A 270 -34.20 -7.93 6.29
CA GLY A 270 -33.55 -9.11 5.72
C GLY A 270 -32.15 -9.36 6.28
N ALA A 271 -31.36 -8.30 6.46
CA ALA A 271 -30.02 -8.38 7.06
C ALA A 271 -30.07 -8.81 8.54
N ALA A 272 -30.96 -8.23 9.35
CA ALA A 272 -31.15 -8.57 10.75
C ALA A 272 -31.62 -10.03 10.93
N LEU A 273 -32.65 -10.44 10.18
CA LEU A 273 -33.16 -11.80 10.18
C LEU A 273 -32.07 -12.80 9.76
N ALA A 274 -31.28 -12.49 8.73
CA ALA A 274 -30.19 -13.35 8.27
C ALA A 274 -29.11 -13.52 9.34
N LYS A 275 -28.69 -12.44 9.99
CA LYS A 275 -27.67 -12.46 11.07
C LYS A 275 -28.13 -13.35 12.23
N ASN A 276 -29.36 -13.15 12.69
CA ASN A 276 -30.01 -13.98 13.71
C ASN A 276 -30.15 -15.45 13.26
N ALA A 277 -30.53 -15.69 12.01
CA ALA A 277 -30.70 -17.03 11.47
C ALA A 277 -29.38 -17.82 11.38
N PHE A 278 -28.27 -17.17 11.01
CA PHE A 278 -26.95 -17.82 10.98
C PHE A 278 -26.45 -18.15 12.39
N LYS A 279 -26.68 -17.26 13.36
CA LYS A 279 -26.36 -17.45 14.78
C LYS A 279 -27.13 -18.63 15.40
N ALA A 280 -28.43 -18.73 15.09
CA ALA A 280 -29.34 -19.77 15.61
C ALA A 280 -29.42 -21.05 14.74
N LYS A 281 -28.82 -21.07 13.55
CA LYS A 281 -29.00 -22.10 12.50
C LYS A 281 -30.47 -22.32 12.09
N ASP A 282 -31.27 -21.26 12.15
CA ASP A 282 -32.72 -21.29 11.95
C ASP A 282 -33.10 -21.17 10.45
N LYS A 283 -33.56 -22.27 9.85
CA LYS A 283 -34.00 -22.32 8.45
C LYS A 283 -35.26 -21.49 8.19
N GLY A 284 -36.15 -21.35 9.18
CA GLY A 284 -37.36 -20.52 9.07
C GLY A 284 -37.01 -19.04 8.97
N LYS A 285 -36.11 -18.56 9.84
CA LYS A 285 -35.61 -17.18 9.76
C LYS A 285 -34.80 -16.90 8.48
N LEU A 286 -34.06 -17.87 7.93
CA LEU A 286 -33.43 -17.72 6.61
C LEU A 286 -34.47 -17.52 5.49
N SER A 287 -35.58 -18.26 5.52
CA SER A 287 -36.68 -18.09 4.56
C SER A 287 -37.36 -16.72 4.71
N ALA A 288 -37.56 -16.25 5.95
CA ALA A 288 -38.11 -14.92 6.23
C ALA A 288 -37.17 -13.81 5.72
N ALA A 289 -35.86 -13.94 5.95
CA ALA A 289 -34.84 -13.02 5.43
C ALA A 289 -34.87 -12.93 3.90
N ALA A 290 -34.88 -14.07 3.21
CA ALA A 290 -34.99 -14.11 1.75
C ALA A 290 -36.33 -13.54 1.23
N SER A 291 -37.41 -13.68 2.00
CA SER A 291 -38.68 -13.03 1.66
C SER A 291 -38.62 -11.51 1.82
N ALA A 292 -38.01 -10.98 2.88
CA ALA A 292 -37.83 -9.55 3.08
C ALA A 292 -36.97 -8.93 1.97
N LEU A 293 -35.82 -9.54 1.63
CA LEU A 293 -34.95 -9.05 0.56
C LEU A 293 -35.61 -9.12 -0.82
N ARG A 294 -36.42 -10.16 -1.11
CA ARG A 294 -37.21 -10.19 -2.36
C ARG A 294 -38.26 -9.08 -2.41
N SER A 295 -38.94 -8.80 -1.29
CA SER A 295 -39.89 -7.70 -1.20
C SER A 295 -39.20 -6.33 -1.36
N ALA A 296 -37.96 -6.18 -0.89
CA ALA A 296 -37.15 -4.98 -1.10
C ALA A 296 -36.80 -4.73 -2.59
N LEU A 297 -36.80 -5.78 -3.41
CA LEU A 297 -36.56 -5.73 -4.86
C LEU A 297 -37.84 -5.57 -5.70
N ALA A 298 -39.01 -5.37 -5.07
CA ALA A 298 -40.27 -5.19 -5.77
C ALA A 298 -40.30 -3.89 -6.62
N THR A 299 -39.51 -2.89 -6.21
CA THR A 299 -39.30 -1.63 -6.93
C THR A 299 -37.80 -1.38 -7.10
N PRO A 300 -37.35 -0.81 -8.23
CA PRO A 300 -35.99 -0.29 -8.36
C PRO A 300 -35.67 0.68 -7.22
N SER A 301 -34.43 0.64 -6.74
CA SER A 301 -33.93 1.50 -5.66
C SER A 301 -32.41 1.57 -5.70
N ALA A 302 -31.83 2.63 -5.12
CA ALA A 302 -30.38 2.82 -4.99
C ALA A 302 -29.62 1.58 -4.43
N PRO A 303 -30.06 0.93 -3.32
CA PRO A 303 -29.37 -0.23 -2.76
C PRO A 303 -29.57 -1.56 -3.51
N MET A 304 -30.26 -1.58 -4.66
CA MET A 304 -30.66 -2.81 -5.37
C MET A 304 -29.49 -3.79 -5.62
N ALA A 305 -28.31 -3.30 -6.00
CA ALA A 305 -27.13 -4.15 -6.21
C ALA A 305 -26.69 -4.87 -4.92
N ARG A 306 -26.68 -4.15 -3.79
CA ARG A 306 -26.37 -4.70 -2.47
C ARG A 306 -27.43 -5.70 -2.00
N ILE A 307 -28.71 -5.42 -2.23
CA ILE A 307 -29.81 -6.32 -1.87
C ILE A 307 -29.74 -7.62 -2.67
N LEU A 308 -29.48 -7.55 -3.99
CA LEU A 308 -29.24 -8.72 -4.83
C LEU A 308 -28.04 -9.55 -4.36
N PHE A 309 -26.92 -8.90 -4.01
CA PHE A 309 -25.77 -9.60 -3.44
C PHE A 309 -26.09 -10.31 -2.11
N GLN A 310 -26.79 -9.63 -1.19
CA GLN A 310 -27.23 -10.22 0.08
C GLN A 310 -28.16 -11.43 -0.14
N LEU A 311 -29.13 -11.31 -1.05
CA LEU A 311 -30.06 -12.39 -1.39
C LEU A 311 -29.35 -13.58 -2.05
N GLY A 312 -28.39 -13.33 -2.94
CA GLY A 312 -27.52 -14.36 -3.51
C GLY A 312 -26.71 -15.12 -2.45
N ASN A 313 -26.21 -14.43 -1.43
CA ASN A 313 -25.54 -15.07 -0.28
C ASN A 313 -26.48 -15.96 0.53
N LEU A 314 -27.76 -15.61 0.68
CA LEU A 314 -28.74 -16.47 1.33
C LEU A 314 -28.98 -17.74 0.52
N TYR A 315 -29.25 -17.60 -0.79
CA TYR A 315 -29.52 -18.73 -1.68
C TYR A 315 -28.33 -19.68 -1.82
N PHE A 316 -27.11 -19.14 -1.94
CA PHE A 316 -25.88 -19.92 -2.01
C PHE A 316 -25.67 -20.75 -0.73
N ARG A 317 -26.02 -20.21 0.44
CA ARG A 317 -25.94 -20.90 1.74
C ARG A 317 -27.10 -21.88 1.97
N SER A 318 -28.28 -21.64 1.40
CA SER A 318 -29.41 -22.59 1.47
C SER A 318 -29.30 -23.74 0.47
N GLY A 319 -28.40 -23.65 -0.51
CA GLY A 319 -28.17 -24.65 -1.55
C GLY A 319 -28.90 -24.37 -2.88
N ASP A 320 -29.64 -23.26 -2.98
CA ASP A 320 -30.34 -22.87 -4.20
C ASP A 320 -29.38 -22.12 -5.14
N MET A 321 -28.54 -22.89 -5.83
CA MET A 321 -27.51 -22.33 -6.70
C MET A 321 -28.10 -21.59 -7.91
N VAL A 322 -29.32 -21.92 -8.35
CA VAL A 322 -29.98 -21.27 -9.49
C VAL A 322 -30.42 -19.86 -9.12
N GLN A 323 -31.09 -19.69 -7.98
CA GLN A 323 -31.46 -18.36 -7.49
C GLN A 323 -30.24 -17.55 -7.06
N ALA A 324 -29.20 -18.20 -6.51
CA ALA A 324 -27.93 -17.54 -6.21
C ALA A 324 -27.26 -16.98 -7.48
N GLU A 325 -27.23 -17.75 -8.56
CA GLU A 325 -26.65 -17.32 -9.85
C GLU A 325 -27.38 -16.11 -10.43
N ASP A 326 -28.73 -16.11 -10.48
CA ASP A 326 -29.51 -14.94 -10.95
C ASP A 326 -29.19 -13.70 -10.13
N CYS A 327 -29.21 -13.83 -8.79
CA CYS A 327 -28.92 -12.74 -7.87
C CYS A 327 -27.51 -12.17 -8.07
N TYR A 328 -26.48 -13.02 -8.16
CA TYR A 328 -25.10 -12.55 -8.38
C TYR A 328 -24.89 -12.00 -9.79
N ARG A 329 -25.50 -12.58 -10.82
CA ARG A 329 -25.43 -12.08 -12.21
C ARG A 329 -26.02 -10.67 -12.29
N ARG A 330 -27.21 -10.46 -11.73
CA ARG A 330 -27.88 -9.14 -11.67
C ARG A 330 -27.15 -8.15 -10.78
N SER A 331 -26.60 -8.58 -9.64
CA SER A 331 -25.73 -7.75 -8.80
C SER A 331 -24.48 -7.28 -9.56
N ALA A 332 -23.79 -8.18 -10.26
CA ALA A 332 -22.57 -7.88 -11.01
C ALA A 332 -22.83 -7.04 -12.27
N MET A 333 -24.05 -7.07 -12.85
CA MET A 333 -24.46 -6.15 -13.91
C MET A 333 -24.62 -4.70 -13.43
N LEU A 334 -25.03 -4.50 -12.17
CA LEU A 334 -25.21 -3.16 -11.59
C LEU A 334 -23.91 -2.62 -10.96
N ALA A 335 -23.15 -3.50 -10.31
CA ALA A 335 -21.88 -3.20 -9.66
C ALA A 335 -20.93 -4.40 -9.82
N PRO A 336 -20.07 -4.45 -10.85
CA PRO A 336 -19.12 -5.56 -11.09
C PRO A 336 -17.93 -5.57 -10.12
N ALA A 337 -18.21 -5.44 -8.82
CA ALA A 337 -17.24 -5.59 -7.75
C ALA A 337 -16.66 -7.02 -7.69
N VAL A 338 -15.37 -7.13 -7.38
CA VAL A 338 -14.65 -8.42 -7.28
C VAL A 338 -15.37 -9.43 -6.39
N GLN A 339 -15.99 -8.99 -5.29
CA GLN A 339 -16.75 -9.87 -4.39
C GLN A 339 -18.00 -10.47 -5.05
N ALA A 340 -18.75 -9.69 -5.83
CA ALA A 340 -19.93 -10.17 -6.54
C ALA A 340 -19.54 -11.10 -7.70
N LEU A 341 -18.49 -10.74 -8.45
CA LEU A 341 -17.92 -11.56 -9.52
C LEU A 341 -17.34 -12.88 -8.99
N GLY A 342 -16.63 -12.87 -7.87
CA GLY A 342 -16.04 -14.07 -7.26
C GLY A 342 -17.12 -15.04 -6.75
N ASN A 343 -18.18 -14.52 -6.12
CA ASN A 343 -19.34 -15.32 -5.74
C ASN A 343 -20.11 -15.88 -6.95
N LEU A 344 -20.23 -15.10 -8.04
CA LEU A 344 -20.79 -15.58 -9.30
C LEU A 344 -19.94 -16.73 -9.88
N ALA A 345 -18.63 -16.56 -10.01
CA ALA A 345 -17.71 -17.60 -10.50
C ALA A 345 -17.79 -18.89 -9.67
N LEU A 346 -17.79 -18.78 -8.34
CA LEU A 346 -17.94 -19.93 -7.44
C LEU A 346 -19.31 -20.61 -7.57
N THR A 347 -20.38 -19.86 -7.85
CA THR A 347 -21.71 -20.42 -8.09
C THR A 347 -21.78 -21.14 -9.44
N LEU A 348 -21.18 -20.56 -10.49
CA LEU A 348 -21.05 -21.17 -11.81
C LEU A 348 -20.25 -22.48 -11.77
N LEU A 349 -19.16 -22.54 -11.02
CA LEU A 349 -18.41 -23.78 -10.79
C LEU A 349 -19.27 -24.86 -10.10
N LYS A 350 -20.03 -24.49 -9.07
CA LYS A 350 -20.95 -25.42 -8.39
C LYS A 350 -22.12 -25.90 -9.26
N THR A 351 -22.48 -25.17 -10.31
CA THR A 351 -23.48 -25.59 -11.30
C THR A 351 -22.86 -26.23 -12.56
N GLY A 352 -21.53 -26.45 -12.58
CA GLY A 352 -20.80 -27.08 -13.69
C GLY A 352 -20.55 -26.17 -14.90
N LYS A 353 -20.87 -24.88 -14.81
CA LYS A 353 -20.70 -23.87 -15.87
C LYS A 353 -19.26 -23.34 -15.91
N ASN A 354 -18.31 -24.26 -16.05
CA ASN A 354 -16.88 -23.98 -15.91
C ASN A 354 -16.37 -22.92 -16.91
N ALA A 355 -16.86 -22.92 -18.15
CA ALA A 355 -16.47 -21.92 -19.15
C ALA A 355 -16.92 -20.49 -18.80
N GLU A 356 -18.17 -20.32 -18.33
CA GLU A 356 -18.64 -19.01 -17.82
C GLU A 356 -17.84 -18.61 -16.56
N ALA A 357 -17.56 -19.55 -15.66
CA ALA A 357 -16.75 -19.27 -14.48
C ALA A 357 -15.33 -18.80 -14.84
N ALA A 358 -14.68 -19.42 -15.83
CA ALA A 358 -13.35 -19.02 -16.29
C ALA A 358 -13.34 -17.60 -16.86
N ALA A 359 -14.35 -17.24 -17.68
CA ALA A 359 -14.50 -15.88 -18.20
C ALA A 359 -14.67 -14.84 -17.08
N VAL A 360 -15.42 -15.16 -16.02
CA VAL A 360 -15.57 -14.28 -14.84
C VAL A 360 -14.25 -14.20 -14.05
N THR A 361 -13.55 -15.30 -13.83
CA THR A 361 -12.23 -15.33 -13.18
C THR A 361 -11.18 -14.51 -13.94
N LEU A 362 -11.16 -14.60 -15.27
CA LEU A 362 -10.29 -13.78 -16.13
C LEU A 362 -10.64 -12.29 -16.03
N LYS A 363 -11.94 -11.92 -15.94
CA LYS A 363 -12.35 -10.53 -15.71
C LYS A 363 -11.88 -9.99 -14.35
N ILE A 364 -11.91 -10.82 -13.30
CA ILE A 364 -11.37 -10.45 -11.97
C ILE A 364 -9.85 -10.25 -12.05
N ALA A 365 -9.14 -11.15 -12.74
CA ALA A 365 -7.68 -11.11 -12.83
C ALA A 365 -7.12 -9.79 -13.38
N LEU A 366 -7.89 -9.07 -14.21
CA LEU A 366 -7.51 -7.77 -14.75
C LEU A 366 -7.18 -6.73 -13.67
N THR A 367 -7.88 -6.76 -12.52
CA THR A 367 -7.73 -5.77 -11.44
C THR A 367 -7.45 -6.35 -10.06
N ASP A 368 -7.65 -7.66 -9.86
CA ASP A 368 -7.29 -8.41 -8.66
C ASP A 368 -6.84 -9.84 -9.01
N THR A 369 -5.54 -9.98 -9.29
CA THR A 369 -4.91 -11.28 -9.58
C THR A 369 -4.96 -12.23 -8.38
N GLU A 370 -4.99 -11.73 -7.14
CA GLU A 370 -4.96 -12.60 -5.96
C GLU A 370 -6.32 -13.31 -5.77
N SER A 371 -7.42 -12.57 -5.85
CA SER A 371 -8.76 -13.16 -5.80
C SER A 371 -9.03 -14.09 -6.99
N ALA A 372 -8.54 -13.76 -8.19
CA ALA A 372 -8.61 -14.67 -9.33
C ALA A 372 -7.80 -15.96 -9.12
N ALA A 373 -6.55 -15.85 -8.62
CA ALA A 373 -5.71 -17.01 -8.32
C ALA A 373 -6.32 -17.94 -7.26
N ARG A 374 -7.07 -17.41 -6.28
CA ARG A 374 -7.81 -18.22 -5.29
C ARG A 374 -8.97 -19.01 -5.90
N LEU A 375 -9.49 -18.60 -7.07
CA LEU A 375 -10.56 -19.32 -7.79
C LEU A 375 -10.02 -20.47 -8.64
N VAL A 376 -8.80 -20.38 -9.19
CA VAL A 376 -8.24 -21.41 -10.09
C VAL A 376 -8.27 -22.84 -9.49
N PRO A 377 -7.89 -23.09 -8.22
CA PRO A 377 -7.97 -24.42 -7.61
C PRO A 377 -9.38 -25.01 -7.46
N GLN A 378 -10.43 -24.22 -7.72
CA GLN A 378 -11.83 -24.67 -7.68
C GLN A 378 -12.30 -25.24 -9.03
N PHE A 379 -11.51 -25.09 -10.10
CA PHE A 379 -11.80 -25.67 -11.41
C PHE A 379 -11.40 -27.15 -11.46
N PRO A 380 -12.10 -28.00 -12.24
CA PRO A 380 -11.64 -29.38 -12.48
C PRO A 380 -10.24 -29.36 -13.12
N PRO A 381 -9.24 -30.13 -12.61
CA PRO A 381 -7.86 -30.04 -13.09
C PRO A 381 -7.69 -30.22 -14.60
N ALA A 382 -8.46 -31.13 -15.21
CA ALA A 382 -8.44 -31.37 -16.65
C ALA A 382 -9.00 -30.20 -17.50
N ALA A 383 -9.76 -29.29 -16.90
CA ALA A 383 -10.34 -28.13 -17.59
C ALA A 383 -9.46 -26.88 -17.46
N ILE A 384 -8.43 -26.87 -16.60
CA ILE A 384 -7.58 -25.68 -16.39
C ILE A 384 -6.80 -25.34 -17.66
N GLU A 385 -6.17 -26.32 -18.30
CA GLU A 385 -5.38 -26.14 -19.53
C GLU A 385 -6.24 -25.67 -20.73
N GLU A 386 -7.50 -26.13 -20.80
CA GLU A 386 -8.45 -25.73 -21.85
C GLU A 386 -9.00 -24.30 -21.62
N LEU A 387 -9.36 -23.98 -20.38
CA LEU A 387 -10.04 -22.73 -20.03
C LEU A 387 -9.10 -21.55 -19.76
N PHE A 388 -7.84 -21.84 -19.42
CA PHE A 388 -6.79 -20.84 -19.14
C PHE A 388 -5.52 -21.15 -19.96
N PRO A 389 -5.61 -21.11 -21.30
CA PRO A 389 -4.55 -21.61 -22.17
C PRO A 389 -3.25 -20.83 -22.00
N ALA A 390 -2.14 -21.57 -21.87
CA ALA A 390 -0.81 -20.99 -21.82
C ALA A 390 -0.49 -20.16 -23.09
N PRO A 391 0.34 -19.11 -22.99
CA PRO A 391 0.74 -18.34 -24.15
C PRO A 391 1.46 -19.26 -25.15
N LYS A 392 0.90 -19.44 -26.34
CA LYS A 392 1.61 -20.15 -27.42
C LYS A 392 2.93 -19.42 -27.66
N ALA A 393 4.04 -20.11 -27.45
CA ALA A 393 5.36 -19.57 -27.75
C ALA A 393 5.36 -19.06 -29.19
N ALA A 394 5.71 -17.79 -29.39
CA ALA A 394 5.85 -17.24 -30.72
C ALA A 394 6.87 -18.11 -31.49
N PRO A 395 6.60 -18.47 -32.76
CA PRO A 395 7.58 -19.21 -33.55
C PRO A 395 8.88 -18.42 -33.56
N ALA A 396 9.98 -19.08 -33.21
CA ALA A 396 11.29 -18.44 -33.16
C ALA A 396 11.56 -17.72 -34.50
N PRO A 397 12.03 -16.46 -34.48
CA PRO A 397 12.35 -15.76 -35.73
C PRO A 397 13.35 -16.61 -36.52
N ALA A 398 12.99 -16.92 -37.77
CA ALA A 398 13.88 -17.68 -38.64
C ALA A 398 15.23 -16.95 -38.74
N PRO A 399 16.37 -17.66 -38.68
CA PRO A 399 17.68 -17.01 -38.72
C PRO A 399 17.82 -16.22 -40.02
N GLU A 400 18.01 -14.90 -39.90
CA GLU A 400 18.21 -14.03 -41.06
C GLU A 400 19.43 -14.51 -41.84
N THR A 401 19.21 -14.87 -43.11
CA THR A 401 20.29 -15.18 -44.04
C THR A 401 21.08 -13.91 -44.32
N ALA A 402 22.26 -13.78 -43.71
CA ALA A 402 23.16 -12.66 -43.92
C ALA A 402 23.47 -12.48 -45.42
N LYS A 403 23.29 -11.27 -45.94
CA LYS A 403 23.70 -10.93 -47.31
C LYS A 403 25.24 -10.88 -47.41
N PRO A 404 25.84 -11.25 -48.55
CA PRO A 404 27.29 -11.21 -48.71
C PRO A 404 27.82 -9.76 -48.71
N VAL A 405 28.97 -9.54 -48.09
CA VAL A 405 29.73 -8.27 -48.17
C VAL A 405 30.81 -8.42 -49.24
N GLU A 406 30.90 -7.47 -50.17
CA GLU A 406 31.94 -7.44 -51.21
C GLU A 406 33.35 -7.15 -50.64
N PRO A 407 34.42 -7.70 -51.23
CA PRO A 407 35.79 -7.52 -50.76
C PRO A 407 36.47 -6.26 -51.33
N PRO A 408 37.37 -5.59 -50.59
CA PRO A 408 38.23 -4.53 -51.11
C PRO A 408 39.43 -5.08 -51.91
N PRO A 409 40.02 -4.30 -52.84
CA PRO A 409 41.09 -4.76 -53.73
C PRO A 409 42.49 -4.79 -53.07
N ALA A 410 43.42 -5.51 -53.71
CA ALA A 410 44.66 -5.98 -53.10
C ALA A 410 45.96 -5.28 -53.55
N ALA A 411 46.94 -5.24 -52.64
CA ALA A 411 48.40 -5.15 -52.87
C ALA A 411 49.13 -5.45 -51.53
N ALA A 412 50.30 -6.08 -51.42
CA ALA A 412 51.07 -6.97 -52.31
C ALA A 412 51.99 -7.84 -51.42
N GLN A 413 52.42 -9.03 -51.88
CA GLN A 413 53.26 -10.00 -51.12
C GLN A 413 54.76 -9.64 -51.25
N ALA A 414 55.78 -10.20 -50.58
CA ALA A 414 56.03 -11.41 -49.73
C ALA A 414 57.36 -11.16 -48.92
N PRO A 415 58.11 -12.14 -48.32
CA PRO A 415 57.87 -13.58 -48.08
C PRO A 415 58.21 -14.10 -46.64
N LEU A 416 57.96 -15.40 -46.39
CA LEU A 416 58.27 -16.17 -45.16
C LEU A 416 59.62 -16.92 -45.22
N PRO A 417 60.18 -17.28 -44.05
CA PRO A 417 60.32 -18.69 -43.58
C PRO A 417 60.05 -18.88 -42.06
N ALA A 418 59.88 -20.06 -41.44
CA ALA A 418 59.59 -21.45 -41.86
C ALA A 418 59.10 -22.31 -40.64
N ALA A 419 59.16 -23.65 -40.71
CA ALA A 419 58.64 -24.65 -39.75
C ALA A 419 59.58 -24.97 -38.54
N ALA A 420 59.09 -25.03 -37.28
CA ALA A 420 58.68 -26.25 -36.49
C ALA A 420 59.83 -26.89 -35.65
N PRO A 421 59.63 -27.83 -34.68
CA PRO A 421 58.41 -28.44 -34.11
C PRO A 421 58.36 -28.51 -32.54
N ALA A 422 57.43 -29.31 -31.97
CA ALA A 422 57.43 -29.86 -30.59
C ALA A 422 57.62 -31.43 -30.65
N PRO A 423 57.66 -32.28 -29.57
CA PRO A 423 57.26 -32.06 -28.14
C PRO A 423 58.03 -32.84 -27.01
N ALA A 424 57.56 -32.68 -25.76
CA ALA A 424 57.53 -33.68 -24.64
C ALA A 424 58.85 -34.04 -23.86
N PRO A 425 58.82 -34.90 -22.79
CA PRO A 425 58.21 -34.66 -21.46
C PRO A 425 59.05 -35.15 -20.23
N VAL A 426 58.78 -34.71 -18.98
CA VAL A 426 59.19 -35.40 -17.71
C VAL A 426 58.36 -34.91 -16.47
N PRO A 427 58.33 -35.62 -15.31
CA PRO A 427 57.12 -35.69 -14.45
C PRO A 427 57.28 -35.49 -12.92
N GLY A 428 56.14 -35.43 -12.22
CA GLY A 428 55.89 -36.26 -11.01
C GLY A 428 55.97 -35.66 -9.59
N LEU A 429 55.11 -36.21 -8.71
CA LEU A 429 55.08 -36.14 -7.23
C LEU A 429 54.67 -34.79 -6.59
N ALA A 430 54.03 -34.74 -5.40
CA ALA A 430 53.14 -35.67 -4.68
C ALA A 430 52.42 -34.88 -3.55
N ALA A 431 51.27 -35.36 -3.05
CA ALA A 431 50.49 -34.68 -2.00
C ALA A 431 50.88 -35.10 -0.57
N ALA A 432 50.64 -34.23 0.42
CA ALA A 432 50.48 -34.61 1.83
C ALA A 432 49.68 -33.54 2.63
N SER A 433 48.63 -33.98 3.32
CA SER A 433 47.96 -33.26 4.43
C SER A 433 48.55 -33.68 5.77
N LEU A 434 48.24 -32.99 6.88
CA LEU A 434 48.01 -33.60 8.22
C LEU A 434 47.56 -32.56 9.28
N GLU A 435 46.74 -33.00 10.24
CA GLU A 435 46.36 -32.28 11.48
C GLU A 435 47.16 -32.83 12.73
N PRO A 436 46.73 -32.80 14.02
CA PRO A 436 47.47 -32.01 15.03
C PRO A 436 47.78 -32.69 16.41
N ALA A 437 48.30 -31.88 17.37
CA ALA A 437 48.30 -32.05 18.85
C ALA A 437 49.34 -33.01 19.49
N PRO A 438 49.52 -33.14 20.85
CA PRO A 438 49.10 -32.30 22.02
C PRO A 438 50.15 -32.16 23.20
N LEU A 439 49.74 -31.60 24.38
CA LEU A 439 50.31 -31.71 25.78
C LEU A 439 51.68 -31.04 26.14
N SER A 440 52.04 -30.62 27.39
CA SER A 440 51.31 -30.33 28.67
C SER A 440 52.19 -29.62 29.77
N SER A 441 51.54 -28.91 30.72
CA SER A 441 51.81 -28.76 32.19
C SER A 441 53.01 -27.99 32.83
N ASP A 442 52.65 -27.15 33.83
CA ASP A 442 53.23 -27.00 35.20
C ASP A 442 54.48 -26.14 35.56
N ARG A 443 54.32 -25.00 36.29
CA ARG A 443 54.41 -24.90 37.80
C ARG A 443 54.50 -23.48 38.43
N THR A 444 53.66 -23.25 39.47
CA THR A 444 53.85 -22.47 40.74
C THR A 444 54.31 -20.98 40.81
N GLY A 445 53.58 -20.14 41.58
CA GLY A 445 54.05 -18.84 42.08
C GLY A 445 53.05 -18.05 42.99
N ALA A 446 53.28 -18.05 44.29
CA ALA A 446 52.44 -17.57 45.43
C ALA A 446 51.72 -16.18 45.42
N LYS A 447 50.66 -16.11 46.26
CA LYS A 447 49.96 -14.93 46.89
C LYS A 447 50.90 -14.13 47.84
N PRO A 448 50.55 -12.95 48.45
CA PRO A 448 49.19 -12.51 48.87
C PRO A 448 48.82 -11.02 48.69
N ALA A 449 47.57 -10.68 49.05
CA ALA A 449 47.06 -9.32 49.23
C ALA A 449 47.21 -8.83 50.68
N PRO A 450 46.99 -7.53 50.95
CA PRO A 450 46.18 -7.19 52.13
C PRO A 450 45.17 -6.04 51.96
N ALA A 451 44.07 -6.18 52.71
CA ALA A 451 43.28 -5.17 53.42
C ALA A 451 42.78 -3.88 52.72
N ALA A 452 41.45 -3.73 52.72
CA ALA A 452 40.77 -2.43 52.69
C ALA A 452 40.59 -1.87 54.12
N PRO A 453 40.35 -0.56 54.26
CA PRO A 453 39.40 -0.06 55.25
C PRO A 453 38.33 0.87 54.61
N ALA A 454 37.17 0.97 55.27
CA ALA A 454 36.02 1.73 54.79
C ALA A 454 35.86 3.09 55.48
N ALA A 455 35.45 4.12 54.73
CA ALA A 455 34.61 5.24 55.18
C ALA A 455 34.13 6.08 53.98
N ALA A 456 32.84 6.42 53.97
CA ALA A 456 32.24 7.44 53.09
C ALA A 456 32.08 8.78 53.87
N PRO A 457 31.53 9.88 53.31
CA PRO A 457 31.18 10.15 51.92
C PRO A 457 31.76 11.49 51.38
N LYS A 458 31.86 11.64 50.05
CA LYS A 458 31.80 12.96 49.40
C LYS A 458 30.97 12.89 48.12
N ALA A 459 30.05 13.83 47.98
CA ALA A 459 29.29 14.03 46.77
C ALA A 459 30.14 14.81 45.76
N GLU A 460 30.44 14.21 44.62
CA GLU A 460 30.86 14.91 43.42
C GLU A 460 29.89 14.56 42.30
N GLN A 461 29.17 15.57 41.82
CA GLN A 461 28.31 15.49 40.65
C GLN A 461 29.20 15.40 39.39
N GLN A 462 29.68 14.20 39.06
CA GLN A 462 30.13 13.95 37.70
C GLN A 462 28.90 13.89 36.80
N ALA A 463 28.80 14.88 35.90
CA ALA A 463 27.82 14.88 34.82
C ALA A 463 28.01 13.60 33.98
N GLN A 464 27.09 12.65 34.13
CA GLN A 464 27.11 11.41 33.37
C GLN A 464 26.92 11.74 31.89
N ARG A 465 27.91 11.41 31.07
CA ARG A 465 27.74 11.43 29.61
C ARG A 465 26.68 10.37 29.26
N PRO A 466 25.66 10.68 28.44
CA PRO A 466 24.64 9.70 28.06
C PRO A 466 25.31 8.54 27.32
N ARG A 467 25.21 7.33 27.89
CA ARG A 467 25.83 6.13 27.33
C ARG A 467 24.87 5.46 26.36
N ILE A 468 24.74 6.04 25.18
CA ILE A 468 23.84 5.54 24.13
C ILE A 468 24.44 4.25 23.53
N GLU A 469 23.79 3.12 23.85
CA GLU A 469 24.16 1.80 23.32
C GLU A 469 23.86 1.70 21.81
N THR A 470 24.62 0.88 21.09
CA THR A 470 24.30 0.61 19.68
C THR A 470 23.65 -0.74 19.45
N LEU A 471 23.01 -0.81 18.29
CA LEU A 471 22.52 -2.03 17.66
C LEU A 471 23.58 -3.14 17.51
N ARG A 472 24.89 -2.85 17.63
CA ARG A 472 25.98 -3.85 17.62
C ARG A 472 26.43 -4.25 19.04
N ASP A 473 26.34 -3.35 20.00
CA ASP A 473 26.63 -3.64 21.40
C ASP A 473 25.57 -4.60 21.98
N VAL A 474 24.29 -4.34 21.68
CA VAL A 474 23.15 -5.16 22.11
C VAL A 474 23.09 -6.53 21.40
N MET A 475 23.71 -6.67 20.22
CA MET A 475 23.83 -7.96 19.53
C MET A 475 24.64 -9.03 20.29
N SER A 476 25.39 -8.64 21.32
CA SER A 476 26.17 -9.56 22.15
C SER A 476 25.43 -10.02 23.41
N ALA A 477 24.23 -9.51 23.67
CA ALA A 477 23.38 -9.90 24.80
C ALA A 477 22.57 -11.18 24.48
N PRO A 478 22.25 -12.02 25.49
CA PRO A 478 21.59 -13.32 25.30
C PRO A 478 20.12 -13.22 24.84
N SER A 479 19.47 -14.39 24.75
CA SER A 479 18.18 -14.70 24.13
C SER A 479 17.00 -13.77 24.48
N ALA A 480 15.95 -13.81 23.63
CA ALA A 480 14.71 -13.06 23.81
C ALA A 480 14.08 -13.27 25.20
N PRO A 481 13.52 -12.22 25.83
CA PRO A 481 12.99 -12.28 27.18
C PRO A 481 11.73 -13.16 27.27
N THR A 482 11.56 -13.78 28.43
CA THR A 482 10.41 -14.60 28.80
C THR A 482 9.14 -13.75 29.00
N GLU A 483 7.97 -14.39 29.07
CA GLU A 483 6.70 -13.70 29.35
C GLU A 483 6.74 -12.98 30.72
N GLU A 484 7.39 -13.58 31.72
CA GLU A 484 7.49 -13.03 33.08
C GLU A 484 8.39 -11.79 33.11
N GLU A 485 9.53 -11.81 32.41
CA GLU A 485 10.39 -10.63 32.22
C GLU A 485 9.68 -9.53 31.42
N SER A 486 8.90 -9.93 30.39
CA SER A 486 8.13 -9.01 29.54
C SER A 486 6.99 -8.31 30.29
N ARG A 487 6.48 -8.90 31.39
CA ARG A 487 5.50 -8.26 32.29
C ARG A 487 6.14 -7.24 33.25
N GLY A 488 7.45 -7.32 33.48
CA GLY A 488 8.21 -6.34 34.28
C GLY A 488 8.61 -5.08 33.48
N ASP A 489 8.57 -5.15 32.16
CA ASP A 489 8.87 -4.04 31.25
C ASP A 489 7.71 -3.03 31.21
N ALA A 490 7.98 -1.79 31.63
CA ALA A 490 6.97 -0.74 31.73
C ALA A 490 6.32 -0.40 30.38
N PHE A 491 7.04 -0.49 29.25
CA PHE A 491 6.47 -0.26 27.93
C PHE A 491 5.62 -1.45 27.47
N ILE A 492 6.15 -2.68 27.58
CA ILE A 492 5.42 -3.89 27.17
C ILE A 492 4.18 -4.14 28.06
N SER A 493 4.16 -3.65 29.31
CA SER A 493 2.94 -3.65 30.14
C SER A 493 1.73 -2.96 29.47
N GLY A 494 1.97 -1.98 28.60
CA GLY A 494 0.94 -1.33 27.79
C GLY A 494 0.27 -2.26 26.77
N ALA A 495 0.95 -3.32 26.32
CA ALA A 495 0.37 -4.35 25.46
C ALA A 495 -0.76 -5.10 26.16
N PHE A 496 -0.55 -5.47 27.42
CA PHE A 496 -1.53 -6.16 28.25
C PHE A 496 -2.67 -5.23 28.69
N ARG A 497 -2.38 -3.95 28.95
CA ARG A 497 -3.43 -2.94 29.19
C ARG A 497 -4.33 -2.77 27.97
N MET A 498 -3.76 -2.54 26.79
CA MET A 498 -4.51 -2.48 25.52
C MET A 498 -5.36 -3.74 25.30
N ALA A 499 -4.81 -4.93 25.55
CA ALA A 499 -5.56 -6.17 25.45
C ALA A 499 -6.74 -6.20 26.44
N SER A 500 -6.51 -5.92 27.73
CA SER A 500 -7.55 -5.88 28.77
C SER A 500 -8.66 -4.88 28.43
N ASP A 501 -8.29 -3.66 28.05
CA ASP A 501 -9.26 -2.61 27.71
C ASP A 501 -10.10 -2.99 26.47
N LEU A 502 -9.57 -3.83 25.57
CA LEU A 502 -10.31 -4.39 24.43
C LEU A 502 -11.16 -5.61 24.84
N GLU A 503 -10.71 -6.42 25.81
CA GLU A 503 -11.51 -7.53 26.34
C GLU A 503 -12.79 -7.01 27.03
N ASP A 504 -12.65 -5.95 27.83
CA ASP A 504 -13.75 -5.26 28.50
C ASP A 504 -14.72 -4.59 27.49
N GLU A 505 -14.21 -3.96 26.43
CA GLU A 505 -15.03 -3.32 25.40
C GLU A 505 -15.75 -4.32 24.46
N LEU A 506 -15.12 -5.46 24.16
CA LEU A 506 -15.64 -6.44 23.19
C LEU A 506 -16.38 -7.62 23.83
N GLY A 507 -16.30 -7.78 25.17
CA GLY A 507 -16.91 -8.90 25.90
C GLY A 507 -16.34 -10.28 25.53
N ARG A 508 -15.11 -10.33 24.99
CA ARG A 508 -14.44 -11.55 24.50
C ARG A 508 -12.93 -11.43 24.70
N LYS A 509 -12.24 -12.57 24.81
CA LYS A 509 -10.78 -12.58 24.92
C LYS A 509 -10.08 -12.01 23.68
N VAL A 510 -9.02 -11.26 23.90
CA VAL A 510 -8.22 -10.57 22.88
C VAL A 510 -6.81 -11.13 22.92
N TYR A 511 -6.49 -11.92 21.89
CA TYR A 511 -5.21 -12.59 21.77
C TYR A 511 -4.21 -11.70 21.01
N PHE A 512 -2.93 -11.83 21.31
CA PHE A 512 -1.84 -11.25 20.52
C PHE A 512 -1.67 -12.04 19.21
N ASN A 513 -2.64 -11.88 18.31
CA ASN A 513 -2.73 -12.49 16.99
C ASN A 513 -3.15 -11.40 15.96
N PRO A 514 -3.25 -11.72 14.64
CA PRO A 514 -3.64 -10.74 13.64
C PRO A 514 -5.03 -10.11 13.88
N ASP A 515 -5.98 -10.85 14.46
CA ASP A 515 -7.32 -10.34 14.75
C ASP A 515 -7.29 -9.30 15.89
N GLY A 516 -6.59 -9.62 16.99
CA GLY A 516 -6.39 -8.70 18.11
C GLY A 516 -5.56 -7.47 17.73
N LEU A 517 -4.58 -7.62 16.83
CA LEU A 517 -3.87 -6.48 16.25
C LEU A 517 -4.82 -5.59 15.43
N GLY A 518 -5.78 -6.17 14.71
CA GLY A 518 -6.84 -5.43 14.01
C GLY A 518 -7.74 -4.64 14.94
N GLU A 519 -8.14 -5.20 16.09
CA GLU A 519 -8.96 -4.48 17.09
C GLU A 519 -8.15 -3.38 17.80
N ALA A 520 -6.87 -3.63 18.15
CA ALA A 520 -5.98 -2.61 18.70
C ALA A 520 -5.72 -1.46 17.71
N GLU A 521 -5.54 -1.77 16.42
CA GLU A 521 -5.43 -0.76 15.37
C GLU A 521 -6.73 0.05 15.24
N LYS A 522 -7.89 -0.62 15.21
CA LYS A 522 -9.21 0.03 15.14
C LYS A 522 -9.44 1.00 16.32
N LYS A 523 -9.10 0.59 17.55
CA LYS A 523 -9.18 1.45 18.75
C LYS A 523 -8.24 2.66 18.68
N LEU A 524 -7.02 2.45 18.20
CA LEU A 524 -6.07 3.53 17.93
C LEU A 524 -6.63 4.53 16.90
N ARG A 525 -7.16 4.06 15.76
CA ARG A 525 -7.79 4.92 14.73
C ARG A 525 -8.93 5.75 15.29
N LEU A 526 -9.86 5.12 16.00
CA LEU A 526 -11.03 5.78 16.59
C LEU A 526 -10.63 6.88 17.58
N THR A 527 -9.50 6.72 18.27
CA THR A 527 -8.96 7.73 19.19
C THR A 527 -8.47 8.99 18.46
N PHE A 528 -7.96 8.86 17.24
CA PHE A 528 -7.49 9.99 16.42
C PHE A 528 -8.58 10.60 15.54
N ILE A 529 -9.64 9.87 15.23
CA ILE A 529 -10.85 10.39 14.54
C ILE A 529 -11.71 11.26 15.48
N LYS A 530 -11.64 11.05 16.80
CA LYS A 530 -12.40 11.82 17.79
C LYS A 530 -11.72 13.18 18.06
N ASP A 531 -12.35 14.28 17.62
CA ASP A 531 -11.87 15.65 17.83
C ASP A 531 -11.68 16.08 19.30
N LYS A 532 -12.38 15.43 20.25
CA LYS A 532 -12.41 15.82 21.67
C LYS A 532 -11.50 15.00 22.59
N VAL A 533 -10.63 14.14 22.07
CA VAL A 533 -9.66 13.40 22.90
C VAL A 533 -8.42 14.26 23.14
N ASP A 534 -7.99 14.34 24.40
CA ASP A 534 -6.82 15.12 24.80
C ASP A 534 -5.50 14.51 24.26
N GLN A 535 -4.44 15.31 24.23
CA GLN A 535 -3.17 14.91 23.65
C GLN A 535 -2.44 13.83 24.46
N GLN A 536 -2.58 13.80 25.79
CA GLN A 536 -1.96 12.78 26.62
C GLN A 536 -2.62 11.42 26.37
N THR A 537 -3.96 11.37 26.33
CA THR A 537 -4.68 10.13 25.94
C THR A 537 -4.29 9.66 24.53
N LYS A 538 -4.08 10.57 23.56
CA LYS A 538 -3.57 10.22 22.22
C LYS A 538 -2.16 9.61 22.26
N VAL A 539 -1.26 10.15 23.09
CA VAL A 539 0.10 9.62 23.30
C VAL A 539 0.07 8.26 23.99
N ASP A 540 -0.71 8.11 25.06
CA ASP A 540 -0.84 6.83 25.79
C ASP A 540 -1.45 5.73 24.91
N MET A 541 -2.50 6.05 24.13
CA MET A 541 -3.09 5.12 23.16
C MET A 541 -2.09 4.67 22.08
N VAL A 542 -1.27 5.59 21.57
CA VAL A 542 -0.19 5.28 20.62
C VAL A 542 0.87 4.38 21.25
N ARG A 543 1.29 4.67 22.49
CA ARG A 543 2.28 3.87 23.22
C ARG A 543 1.75 2.45 23.48
N ASP A 544 0.52 2.32 23.96
CA ASP A 544 -0.05 1.05 24.37
C ASP A 544 -0.41 0.18 23.12
N CYS A 545 -0.81 0.79 22.00
CA CYS A 545 -0.95 0.10 20.70
C CYS A 545 0.41 -0.31 20.10
N ALA A 546 1.44 0.54 20.20
CA ALA A 546 2.79 0.19 19.80
C ALA A 546 3.35 -0.97 20.62
N ALA A 547 3.09 -0.99 21.94
CA ALA A 547 3.44 -2.09 22.83
C ALA A 547 2.73 -3.39 22.41
N PHE A 548 1.43 -3.32 22.11
CA PHE A 548 0.66 -4.47 21.58
C PHE A 548 1.32 -5.05 20.30
N LEU A 549 1.67 -4.20 19.35
CA LEU A 549 2.37 -4.60 18.12
C LEU A 549 3.74 -5.22 18.42
N CYS A 550 4.56 -4.59 19.28
CA CYS A 550 5.87 -5.11 19.66
C CYS A 550 5.73 -6.49 20.32
N TYR A 551 4.84 -6.67 21.29
CA TYR A 551 4.64 -7.95 21.96
C TYR A 551 4.11 -9.03 21.01
N PHE A 552 3.17 -8.70 20.13
CA PHE A 552 2.72 -9.59 19.05
C PHE A 552 3.88 -10.07 18.15
N LEU A 553 4.80 -9.17 17.78
CA LEU A 553 5.97 -9.53 16.97
C LEU A 553 7.05 -10.30 17.74
N GLN A 554 7.21 -10.02 19.04
CA GLN A 554 8.06 -10.79 19.93
C GLN A 554 7.54 -12.22 20.02
N GLU A 555 6.24 -12.41 20.26
CA GLU A 555 5.70 -13.76 20.36
C GLU A 555 5.73 -14.53 19.04
N ARG A 556 5.27 -13.90 17.96
CA ARG A 556 5.11 -14.55 16.65
C ARG A 556 6.41 -14.80 15.90
N HIS A 557 7.38 -13.90 16.03
CA HIS A 557 8.60 -13.87 15.21
C HIS A 557 9.91 -13.84 16.01
N LYS A 558 9.83 -13.89 17.35
CA LYS A 558 10.98 -13.85 18.27
C LYS A 558 11.89 -12.64 18.03
N GLY A 559 11.29 -11.51 17.64
CA GLY A 559 11.98 -10.24 17.54
C GLY A 559 12.31 -9.68 18.93
N ARG A 560 13.44 -8.99 19.03
CA ARG A 560 13.94 -8.35 20.25
C ARG A 560 13.84 -6.83 20.11
N LEU A 561 13.00 -6.19 20.91
CA LEU A 561 12.89 -4.73 20.99
C LEU A 561 14.10 -4.18 21.77
N ILE A 562 14.76 -3.15 21.23
CA ILE A 562 15.85 -2.45 21.93
C ILE A 562 15.31 -1.11 22.41
N GLN A 563 15.17 -0.96 23.73
CA GLN A 563 14.78 0.31 24.33
C GLN A 563 16.01 1.19 24.55
N PHE A 564 15.88 2.49 24.23
CA PHE A 564 16.88 3.49 24.60
C PHE A 564 16.26 4.41 25.66
N PRO A 565 16.73 4.41 26.92
CA PRO A 565 16.10 5.16 27.99
C PRO A 565 16.14 6.68 27.75
N ASP A 566 17.18 7.16 27.06
CA ASP A 566 17.38 8.57 26.72
C ASP A 566 16.73 8.97 25.36
N PHE A 567 15.86 8.14 24.78
CA PHE A 567 15.25 8.39 23.47
C PHE A 567 13.78 7.97 23.42
N ASP A 568 12.93 8.77 22.77
CA ASP A 568 11.51 8.48 22.60
C ASP A 568 11.24 7.09 22.00
N PRO A 569 10.16 6.38 22.39
CA PRO A 569 9.89 5.03 21.92
C PRO A 569 9.81 4.84 20.40
N TRP A 570 9.46 5.89 19.63
CA TRP A 570 9.41 5.81 18.17
C TRP A 570 10.75 5.43 17.52
N GLY A 571 11.87 5.74 18.15
CA GLY A 571 13.21 5.42 17.66
C GLY A 571 13.71 4.03 18.05
N TRP A 572 12.93 3.27 18.83
CA TRP A 572 13.33 1.95 19.34
C TRP A 572 13.22 0.89 18.22
N PRO A 573 14.34 0.25 17.83
CA PRO A 573 14.36 -0.74 16.77
C PRO A 573 13.98 -2.10 17.34
N MET A 574 13.35 -2.92 16.51
CA MET A 574 13.16 -4.34 16.77
C MET A 574 14.04 -5.15 15.82
N ILE A 575 14.85 -6.03 16.40
CA ILE A 575 15.83 -6.86 15.70
C ILE A 575 15.29 -8.29 15.58
N PHE A 576 15.33 -8.84 14.37
CA PHE A 576 14.97 -10.21 14.08
C PHE A 576 16.20 -10.93 13.53
N GLU A 577 16.55 -12.06 14.13
CA GLU A 577 17.75 -12.83 13.79
C GLU A 577 17.35 -14.27 13.43
N GLN A 578 17.71 -14.67 12.22
CA GLN A 578 17.59 -16.03 11.68
C GLN A 578 18.94 -16.41 11.04
N PRO A 579 19.23 -17.72 10.85
CA PRO A 579 20.55 -18.17 10.39
C PRO A 579 21.13 -17.49 9.15
N ASN A 580 20.28 -17.01 8.23
CA ASN A 580 20.67 -16.34 6.98
C ASN A 580 20.07 -14.93 6.81
N LEU A 581 19.43 -14.37 7.85
CA LEU A 581 18.76 -13.07 7.76
C LEU A 581 18.80 -12.34 9.10
N LYS A 582 19.34 -11.12 9.07
CA LYS A 582 19.22 -10.15 10.15
C LYS A 582 18.43 -8.94 9.66
N LEU A 583 17.26 -8.69 10.27
CA LEU A 583 16.37 -7.60 9.91
C LEU A 583 16.21 -6.64 11.09
N VAL A 584 16.19 -5.35 10.79
CA VAL A 584 15.96 -4.26 11.75
C VAL A 584 14.83 -3.41 11.21
N THR A 585 13.78 -3.25 12.01
CA THR A 585 12.54 -2.50 11.67
C THR A 585 12.08 -1.69 12.87
N TYR A 586 11.18 -0.72 12.66
CA TYR A 586 10.72 0.24 13.68
C TYR A 586 9.21 0.11 13.93
N PRO A 587 8.75 -0.96 14.62
CA PRO A 587 7.32 -1.20 14.85
C PRO A 587 6.65 -0.05 15.62
N VAL A 588 7.32 0.51 16.63
CA VAL A 588 6.74 1.60 17.44
C VAL A 588 6.40 2.82 16.58
N GLN A 589 7.26 3.17 15.63
CA GLN A 589 7.02 4.26 14.68
C GLN A 589 5.77 4.07 13.82
N ARG A 590 5.34 2.82 13.56
CA ARG A 590 4.13 2.54 12.75
C ARG A 590 2.83 2.98 13.42
N ALA A 591 2.79 3.00 14.75
CA ALA A 591 1.73 3.69 15.50
C ALA A 591 2.08 5.18 15.71
N TRP A 592 3.33 5.50 16.06
CA TRP A 592 3.76 6.86 16.42
C TRP A 592 3.58 7.91 15.33
N ARG A 593 3.54 7.50 14.05
CA ARG A 593 3.27 8.41 12.92
C ARG A 593 1.94 9.19 13.04
N LEU A 594 0.97 8.67 13.79
CA LEU A 594 -0.29 9.36 14.10
C LEU A 594 -0.09 10.64 14.94
N LEU A 595 1.00 10.74 15.72
CA LEU A 595 1.35 11.95 16.47
C LEU A 595 2.09 13.00 15.61
N TRP A 596 2.47 12.66 14.37
CA TRP A 596 3.30 13.51 13.51
C TRP A 596 2.59 14.02 12.26
N GLY A 597 1.47 13.41 11.86
CA GLY A 597 0.75 13.73 10.63
C GLY A 597 -0.71 14.08 10.90
N GLY A 598 -1.29 14.93 10.05
CA GLY A 598 -2.70 15.34 10.14
C GLY A 598 -3.71 14.34 9.56
N GLY A 599 -3.32 13.08 9.32
CA GLY A 599 -4.17 12.07 8.66
C GLY A 599 -4.10 10.71 9.34
N VAL A 600 -5.27 10.11 9.58
CA VAL A 600 -5.40 8.74 10.11
C VAL A 600 -5.13 7.74 8.98
N PRO A 601 -4.26 6.73 9.15
CA PRO A 601 -3.97 5.77 8.08
C PRO A 601 -5.18 4.91 7.65
N GLU A 602 -5.04 4.34 6.46
CA GLU A 602 -5.94 3.31 5.91
C GLU A 602 -6.16 2.14 6.88
N PRO A 603 -7.36 1.51 6.89
CA PRO A 603 -7.58 0.32 7.71
C PRO A 603 -6.62 -0.83 7.35
N GLY A 604 -6.09 -1.50 8.36
CA GLY A 604 -5.22 -2.66 8.25
C GLY A 604 -3.73 -2.34 8.01
N TRP A 605 -3.25 -1.11 8.21
CA TRP A 605 -1.83 -0.79 7.97
C TRP A 605 -0.87 -1.56 8.90
N LEU A 606 -1.24 -1.81 10.15
CA LEU A 606 -0.43 -2.63 11.06
C LEU A 606 -0.46 -4.11 10.65
N ALA A 607 -1.60 -4.56 10.13
CA ALA A 607 -1.71 -5.89 9.53
C ALA A 607 -0.83 -6.02 8.28
N LYS A 608 -0.89 -5.06 7.34
CA LYS A 608 -0.02 -5.00 6.14
C LYS A 608 1.46 -5.02 6.51
N TYR A 609 1.88 -4.21 7.49
CA TYR A 609 3.24 -4.22 8.04
C TYR A 609 3.62 -5.59 8.61
N SER A 610 2.73 -6.26 9.36
CA SER A 610 2.99 -7.60 9.90
C SER A 610 3.09 -8.70 8.83
N VAL A 611 2.32 -8.58 7.74
CA VAL A 611 2.37 -9.48 6.59
C VAL A 611 3.69 -9.29 5.85
N TRP A 612 4.06 -8.06 5.51
CA TRP A 612 5.37 -7.76 4.92
C TRP A 612 6.53 -8.30 5.78
N LEU A 613 6.48 -8.10 7.09
CA LEU A 613 7.51 -8.60 8.00
C LEU A 613 7.53 -10.13 8.03
N THR A 614 6.36 -10.79 8.06
CA THR A 614 6.24 -12.25 7.97
C THR A 614 6.86 -12.79 6.68
N GLU A 615 6.58 -12.16 5.54
CA GLU A 615 7.11 -12.53 4.23
C GLU A 615 8.61 -12.28 4.14
N ARG A 616 9.08 -11.12 4.60
CA ARG A 616 10.50 -10.76 4.59
C ARG A 616 11.34 -11.72 5.43
N LEU A 617 10.78 -12.20 6.55
CA LEU A 617 11.35 -13.22 7.44
C LEU A 617 11.21 -14.67 6.92
N ARG A 618 10.51 -14.89 5.80
CA ARG A 618 10.41 -16.19 5.10
C ARG A 618 11.14 -16.21 3.76
N ALA A 619 11.51 -15.04 3.24
CA ALA A 619 12.13 -14.90 1.93
C ALA A 619 13.48 -15.66 1.85
N PRO A 620 13.71 -16.44 0.79
CA PRO A 620 14.95 -17.19 0.63
C PRO A 620 16.13 -16.26 0.30
N GLY A 621 17.00 -16.03 1.29
CA GLY A 621 18.29 -15.38 1.12
C GLY A 621 18.29 -13.85 1.21
N PRO A 622 19.48 -13.22 1.04
CA PRO A 622 19.62 -11.76 1.02
C PRO A 622 18.99 -11.17 -0.24
N LEU A 623 18.29 -10.04 -0.10
CA LEU A 623 17.80 -9.29 -1.25
C LEU A 623 18.97 -8.56 -1.95
N PRO A 624 18.87 -8.29 -3.26
CA PRO A 624 19.81 -7.43 -3.95
C PRO A 624 19.92 -6.07 -3.25
N CYS A 625 21.15 -5.69 -2.93
CA CYS A 625 21.49 -4.45 -2.22
C CYS A 625 22.67 -3.74 -2.90
N GLY A 626 23.02 -2.55 -2.41
CA GLY A 626 24.27 -1.89 -2.79
C GLY A 626 24.39 -1.63 -4.30
N LEU A 627 25.59 -1.86 -4.83
CA LEU A 627 25.89 -1.68 -6.26
C LEU A 627 25.09 -2.62 -7.18
N GLU A 628 24.78 -3.84 -6.72
CA GLU A 628 23.96 -4.80 -7.49
C GLU A 628 22.52 -4.28 -7.65
N ALA A 629 21.92 -3.77 -6.58
CA ALA A 629 20.60 -3.15 -6.63
C ALA A 629 20.58 -1.89 -7.49
N ALA A 630 21.60 -1.03 -7.36
CA ALA A 630 21.69 0.21 -8.14
C ALA A 630 21.83 -0.07 -9.64
N LYS A 631 22.69 -1.01 -10.05
CA LYS A 631 22.83 -1.46 -11.45
C LYS A 631 21.52 -2.00 -12.02
N LYS A 632 20.81 -2.81 -11.23
CA LYS A 632 19.53 -3.44 -11.62
C LYS A 632 18.31 -2.52 -11.43
N ARG A 633 18.50 -1.30 -10.90
CA ARG A 633 17.43 -0.35 -10.55
C ARG A 633 16.32 -1.00 -9.69
N ILE A 634 16.74 -1.73 -8.65
CA ILE A 634 15.84 -2.40 -7.70
C ILE A 634 15.58 -1.47 -6.53
N MET A 635 14.34 -1.01 -6.40
CA MET A 635 13.87 -0.22 -5.25
C MET A 635 13.53 -1.16 -4.07
N SER A 636 13.82 -0.74 -2.83
CA SER A 636 13.41 -1.48 -1.63
C SER A 636 11.91 -1.35 -1.39
N HIS A 637 11.34 -2.29 -0.62
CA HIS A 637 9.93 -2.26 -0.23
C HIS A 637 9.58 -0.98 0.57
N ALA A 638 8.35 -0.48 0.46
CA ALA A 638 7.92 0.78 1.09
C ALA A 638 8.10 0.79 2.62
N GLU A 639 7.82 -0.34 3.28
CA GLU A 639 8.09 -0.53 4.72
C GLU A 639 9.59 -0.43 5.05
N ARG A 640 10.46 -0.97 4.18
CA ARG A 640 11.91 -0.92 4.37
C ARG A 640 12.46 0.50 4.18
N LEU A 641 11.91 1.25 3.22
CA LEU A 641 12.20 2.67 3.04
C LEU A 641 11.73 3.50 4.25
N THR A 642 10.60 3.13 4.86
CA THR A 642 10.08 3.75 6.09
C THR A 642 10.98 3.49 7.29
N ASP A 643 11.54 2.28 7.42
CA ASP A 643 12.55 1.96 8.43
C ASP A 643 13.82 2.80 8.26
N SER A 644 14.31 2.94 7.03
CA SER A 644 15.51 3.75 6.74
C SER A 644 15.28 5.24 6.94
N ALA A 645 14.09 5.77 6.65
CA ALA A 645 13.71 7.14 6.98
C ALA A 645 13.61 7.35 8.51
N THR A 646 13.11 6.36 9.24
CA THR A 646 13.02 6.38 10.72
C THR A 646 14.41 6.35 11.36
N GLU A 647 15.27 5.44 10.90
CA GLU A 647 16.67 5.36 11.33
C GLU A 647 17.42 6.66 11.02
N HIS A 648 17.25 7.20 9.81
CA HIS A 648 17.86 8.46 9.44
C HIS A 648 17.43 9.60 10.37
N ARG A 649 16.13 9.72 10.66
CA ARG A 649 15.62 10.73 11.62
C ARG A 649 16.21 10.54 13.02
N ARG A 650 16.30 9.31 13.51
CA ARG A 650 16.95 8.99 14.80
C ARG A 650 18.42 9.40 14.81
N MET A 651 19.16 9.09 13.74
CA MET A 651 20.56 9.50 13.60
C MET A 651 20.71 11.02 13.50
N MET A 652 19.76 11.75 12.91
CA MET A 652 19.80 13.23 12.92
C MET A 652 19.56 13.83 14.32
N VAL A 653 18.72 13.21 15.16
CA VAL A 653 18.59 13.61 16.57
C VAL A 653 19.90 13.36 17.32
N LEU A 654 20.53 12.20 17.13
CA LEU A 654 21.85 11.90 17.71
C LEU A 654 22.95 12.87 17.24
N VAL A 655 22.97 13.21 15.95
CA VAL A 655 23.87 14.22 15.36
C VAL A 655 23.72 15.59 16.05
N SER A 656 22.51 15.95 16.47
CA SER A 656 22.27 17.23 17.16
C SER A 656 22.74 17.25 18.62
N SER A 657 22.89 16.09 19.28
CA SER A 657 23.33 16.00 20.67
C SER A 657 24.82 15.69 20.86
N LEU A 658 25.50 15.15 19.84
CA LEU A 658 26.94 14.87 19.91
C LEU A 658 27.80 16.14 19.68
N PRO A 659 28.77 16.45 20.55
CA PRO A 659 29.71 17.56 20.36
C PRO A 659 30.51 17.47 19.04
N GLU A 660 30.82 16.25 18.58
CA GLU A 660 31.63 15.96 17.40
C GLU A 660 30.91 16.23 16.07
N THR A 661 29.60 16.48 16.10
CA THR A 661 28.75 16.66 14.91
C THR A 661 27.84 17.89 14.95
N SER A 662 27.44 18.35 16.13
CA SER A 662 26.46 19.44 16.30
C SER A 662 26.89 20.80 15.70
N GLY A 663 28.20 21.03 15.50
CA GLY A 663 28.73 22.22 14.83
C GLY A 663 28.75 22.18 13.29
N ILE A 664 28.28 21.08 12.69
CA ILE A 664 28.29 20.85 11.23
C ILE A 664 26.93 21.25 10.63
N GLU A 665 26.95 22.25 9.75
CA GLU A 665 25.76 22.76 9.08
C GLU A 665 25.21 21.80 8.01
N LEU A 666 23.90 21.80 7.82
CA LEU A 666 23.21 21.02 6.79
C LEU A 666 23.17 21.79 5.46
N GLY A 667 24.30 21.80 4.76
CA GLY A 667 24.50 22.48 3.48
C GLY A 667 25.96 22.44 3.01
N ARG A 668 26.25 23.00 1.82
CA ARG A 668 27.61 23.01 1.22
C ARG A 668 28.71 23.57 2.14
N SER A 669 28.42 24.58 2.97
CA SER A 669 29.37 25.13 3.97
C SER A 669 29.80 24.09 5.01
N GLY A 670 28.84 23.29 5.50
CA GLY A 670 29.08 22.23 6.47
C GLY A 670 29.87 21.05 5.90
N LEU A 671 29.85 20.82 4.58
CA LEU A 671 30.63 19.73 3.97
C LEU A 671 32.15 19.92 4.14
N PHE A 672 32.64 21.16 4.18
CA PHE A 672 34.05 21.42 4.50
C PHE A 672 34.39 21.01 5.94
N LYS A 673 33.54 21.41 6.91
CA LYS A 673 33.68 21.02 8.33
C LYS A 673 33.60 19.50 8.49
N LEU A 674 32.69 18.85 7.75
CA LEU A 674 32.50 17.39 7.74
C LEU A 674 33.74 16.67 7.21
N GLU A 675 34.30 17.11 6.09
CA GLU A 675 35.49 16.52 5.50
C GLU A 675 36.73 16.72 6.39
N GLU A 676 36.88 17.90 7.00
CA GLU A 676 37.97 18.17 7.94
C GLU A 676 37.85 17.33 9.22
N ALA A 677 36.64 17.16 9.76
CA ALA A 677 36.40 16.28 10.91
C ALA A 677 36.65 14.80 10.61
N ILE A 678 36.31 14.33 9.39
CA ILE A 678 36.70 12.99 8.91
C ILE A 678 38.23 12.88 8.82
N ARG A 679 38.91 13.93 8.35
CA ARG A 679 40.36 13.96 8.19
C ARG A 679 41.10 13.95 9.54
N SER A 680 40.61 14.68 10.54
CA SER A 680 41.20 14.74 11.88
C SER A 680 40.97 13.47 12.69
N ASN A 681 39.76 12.90 12.62
CA ASN A 681 39.32 11.85 13.54
C ASN A 681 39.59 10.43 13.03
N PHE A 682 39.78 10.24 11.73
CA PHE A 682 40.00 8.92 11.11
C PHE A 682 41.33 8.87 10.35
N LYS A 683 41.97 7.70 10.35
CA LYS A 683 43.22 7.42 9.61
C LYS A 683 42.98 6.24 8.66
N PRO A 684 43.36 6.34 7.37
CA PRO A 684 43.19 5.28 6.37
C PRO A 684 43.58 3.87 6.83
N ASP A 685 44.75 3.74 7.45
CA ASP A 685 45.36 2.45 7.77
C ASP A 685 44.93 1.86 9.12
N ILE A 686 44.05 2.55 9.86
CA ILE A 686 43.60 2.13 11.20
C ILE A 686 42.08 1.92 11.17
N PRO A 687 41.58 0.69 11.39
CA PRO A 687 40.15 0.44 11.43
C PRO A 687 39.50 1.26 12.57
N PRO A 688 38.33 1.89 12.34
CA PRO A 688 37.66 2.67 13.37
C PRO A 688 37.33 1.82 14.60
N THR A 689 37.42 2.44 15.78
CA THR A 689 36.85 1.89 17.02
C THR A 689 35.32 1.79 16.92
N THR A 690 34.66 1.11 17.86
CA THR A 690 33.19 1.04 17.90
C THR A 690 32.56 2.42 17.87
N ASP A 691 33.06 3.38 18.66
CA ASP A 691 32.57 4.76 18.65
C ASP A 691 33.01 5.53 17.38
N GLY A 692 34.16 5.19 16.80
CA GLY A 692 34.55 5.69 15.48
C GLY A 692 33.57 5.30 14.38
N TRP A 693 33.09 4.06 14.37
CA TRP A 693 32.03 3.61 13.44
C TRP A 693 30.70 4.35 13.69
N LYS A 694 30.32 4.61 14.94
CA LYS A 694 29.14 5.44 15.28
C LYS A 694 29.27 6.85 14.67
N LEU A 695 30.43 7.46 14.83
CA LEU A 695 30.69 8.82 14.35
C LEU A 695 30.73 8.88 12.81
N LEU A 696 31.36 7.92 12.12
CA LEU A 696 31.30 7.81 10.66
C LEU A 696 29.87 7.66 10.13
N ARG A 697 29.04 6.87 10.83
CA ARG A 697 27.62 6.69 10.49
C ARG A 697 26.84 7.99 10.63
N CYS A 698 27.10 8.75 11.70
CA CYS A 698 26.54 10.09 11.90
C CYS A 698 26.95 11.04 10.77
N TYR A 699 28.23 11.08 10.41
CA TYR A 699 28.74 11.85 9.26
C TYR A 699 28.09 11.43 7.93
N GLY A 700 27.86 10.13 7.72
CA GLY A 700 27.12 9.60 6.57
C GLY A 700 25.67 10.10 6.49
N HIS A 701 24.98 10.19 7.64
CA HIS A 701 23.62 10.75 7.69
C HIS A 701 23.58 12.27 7.54
N ILE A 702 24.57 13.03 8.03
CA ILE A 702 24.71 14.48 7.74
C ILE A 702 24.84 14.71 6.23
N PHE A 703 25.69 13.91 5.57
CA PHE A 703 25.85 14.00 4.12
C PHE A 703 24.55 13.61 3.38
N ALA A 704 23.85 12.55 3.83
CA ALA A 704 22.55 12.17 3.28
C ALA A 704 21.51 13.31 3.42
N GLU A 705 21.36 13.92 4.59
CA GLU A 705 20.42 15.03 4.83
C GLU A 705 20.73 16.24 3.94
N THR A 706 22.02 16.57 3.75
CA THR A 706 22.45 17.64 2.83
C THR A 706 22.00 17.35 1.39
N LEU A 707 22.19 16.12 0.91
CA LEU A 707 21.74 15.71 -0.43
C LEU A 707 20.20 15.65 -0.55
N ILE A 708 19.49 15.26 0.51
CA ILE A 708 18.02 15.27 0.57
C ILE A 708 17.50 16.71 0.47
N ARG A 709 18.10 17.65 1.21
CA ARG A 709 17.72 19.07 1.22
C ARG A 709 18.00 19.76 -0.11
N ASP A 710 19.24 19.70 -0.60
CA ASP A 710 19.73 20.55 -1.70
C ASP A 710 19.44 19.96 -3.08
N LEU A 711 19.49 18.62 -3.17
CA LEU A 711 19.37 17.85 -4.41
C LEU A 711 18.06 17.04 -4.51
N LYS A 712 17.21 17.09 -3.48
CA LYS A 712 15.91 16.37 -3.40
C LYS A 712 16.09 14.86 -3.56
N GLY A 713 17.15 14.31 -2.98
CA GLY A 713 17.36 12.87 -2.88
C GLY A 713 16.26 12.18 -2.08
N VAL A 714 15.88 10.98 -2.50
CA VAL A 714 14.92 10.11 -1.81
C VAL A 714 15.55 8.71 -1.64
N TRP A 715 15.37 8.07 -0.49
CA TRP A 715 15.83 6.68 -0.27
C TRP A 715 15.25 5.75 -1.33
N TYR A 716 16.12 4.93 -1.94
CA TYR A 716 15.79 4.14 -3.13
C TYR A 716 15.96 2.63 -2.88
N ASN A 717 17.16 2.19 -2.54
CA ASN A 717 17.42 0.84 -2.03
C ASN A 717 18.18 0.94 -0.71
N THR A 718 17.64 0.31 0.32
CA THR A 718 18.18 0.29 1.69
C THR A 718 18.14 -1.12 2.29
N ASP A 719 18.07 -2.14 1.44
CA ASP A 719 18.30 -3.52 1.84
C ASP A 719 19.79 -3.73 2.15
N GLY A 720 20.09 -4.63 3.10
CA GLY A 720 21.45 -4.87 3.57
C GLY A 720 22.02 -3.76 4.47
N GLU A 721 23.36 -3.68 4.50
CA GLU A 721 24.13 -2.78 5.35
C GLU A 721 24.05 -1.32 4.91
N ASP A 722 24.22 -0.40 5.87
CA ASP A 722 23.96 1.03 5.68
C ASP A 722 24.91 1.73 4.69
N GLY A 723 26.16 1.28 4.58
CA GLY A 723 27.10 1.73 3.55
C GLY A 723 26.63 1.40 2.12
N GLY A 724 25.76 0.40 1.96
CA GLY A 724 25.12 0.04 0.70
C GLY A 724 23.81 0.78 0.40
N TRP A 725 23.31 1.63 1.32
CA TRP A 725 22.07 2.36 1.12
C TRP A 725 22.22 3.45 0.06
N THR A 726 21.16 3.65 -0.71
CA THR A 726 21.14 4.55 -1.87
C THR A 726 20.07 5.62 -1.78
N LEU A 727 20.42 6.82 -2.24
CA LEU A 727 19.48 7.88 -2.61
C LEU A 727 19.35 7.93 -4.13
N GLN A 728 18.15 8.20 -4.64
CA GLN A 728 17.90 8.58 -6.04
C GLN A 728 17.51 10.07 -6.10
N PHE A 729 18.09 10.81 -7.04
CA PHE A 729 17.72 12.19 -7.34
C PHE A 729 16.61 12.27 -8.40
N PRO A 730 15.93 13.44 -8.57
CA PRO A 730 14.90 13.61 -9.59
C PRO A 730 15.34 13.24 -11.01
N TRP A 731 16.61 13.52 -11.36
CA TRP A 731 17.24 13.17 -12.64
C TRP A 731 17.77 11.72 -12.71
N LYS A 732 17.31 10.84 -11.82
CA LYS A 732 17.56 9.39 -11.77
C LYS A 732 18.99 8.93 -11.48
N THR A 733 19.94 9.84 -11.22
CA THR A 733 21.24 9.47 -10.63
C THR A 733 21.04 8.84 -9.26
N ILE A 734 21.78 7.75 -9.00
CA ILE A 734 21.77 6.98 -7.75
C ILE A 734 23.11 7.17 -7.05
N VAL A 735 23.09 7.51 -5.76
CA VAL A 735 24.29 7.78 -4.94
C VAL A 735 24.25 7.01 -3.62
N PHE A 736 25.44 6.73 -3.07
CA PHE A 736 25.64 6.01 -1.81
C PHE A 736 26.17 6.98 -0.74
N PRO A 737 25.32 7.72 0.00
CA PRO A 737 25.80 8.78 0.89
C PRO A 737 26.71 8.25 2.01
N LEU A 738 26.28 7.22 2.73
CA LEU A 738 27.05 6.62 3.83
C LEU A 738 28.31 5.94 3.27
N GLY A 739 28.18 5.14 2.22
CA GLY A 739 29.32 4.50 1.55
C GLY A 739 30.36 5.49 1.01
N LYS A 740 29.96 6.68 0.55
CA LYS A 740 30.88 7.75 0.12
C LYS A 740 31.61 8.39 1.31
N VAL A 741 30.95 8.58 2.46
CA VAL A 741 31.63 9.03 3.69
C VAL A 741 32.61 7.97 4.21
N TYR A 742 32.22 6.70 4.22
CA TYR A 742 33.13 5.60 4.60
C TYR A 742 34.33 5.52 3.66
N LYS A 743 34.10 5.69 2.34
CA LYS A 743 35.17 5.79 1.35
C LYS A 743 36.09 6.98 1.62
N ALA A 744 35.55 8.19 1.80
CA ALA A 744 36.34 9.39 2.10
C ALA A 744 37.19 9.26 3.37
N ALA A 745 36.71 8.54 4.39
CA ALA A 745 37.50 8.23 5.58
C ALA A 745 38.70 7.32 5.28
N ALA A 746 38.52 6.34 4.39
CA ALA A 746 39.53 5.36 4.00
C ALA A 746 40.53 5.86 2.92
N ASP A 747 40.06 6.60 1.90
CA ASP A 747 40.89 6.99 0.73
C ASP A 747 41.15 8.50 0.62
N ARG A 748 40.66 9.30 1.57
CA ARG A 748 40.73 10.77 1.57
C ARG A 748 40.10 11.46 0.36
N SER A 749 39.21 10.79 -0.38
CA SER A 749 38.51 11.41 -1.51
C SER A 749 37.57 12.53 -1.06
N GLY A 750 37.66 13.69 -1.73
CA GLY A 750 36.85 14.87 -1.42
C GLY A 750 35.36 14.58 -1.39
N LEU A 751 34.68 15.11 -0.36
CA LEU A 751 33.22 15.14 -0.25
C LEU A 751 32.65 16.39 -0.93
N VAL A 752 33.35 17.52 -0.80
CA VAL A 752 32.96 18.78 -1.46
C VAL A 752 33.02 18.64 -2.98
N ASP A 753 34.13 18.14 -3.53
CA ASP A 753 34.28 17.92 -4.99
C ASP A 753 33.18 16.99 -5.54
N TYR A 754 32.84 15.95 -4.79
CA TYR A 754 31.79 15.02 -5.18
C TYR A 754 30.39 15.65 -5.12
N TYR A 755 30.10 16.48 -4.12
CA TYR A 755 28.87 17.28 -4.07
C TYR A 755 28.79 18.26 -5.24
N ASP A 756 29.87 18.97 -5.54
CA ASP A 756 29.91 19.93 -6.64
C ASP A 756 29.74 19.26 -8.02
N GLN A 757 30.27 18.05 -8.21
CA GLN A 757 29.98 17.23 -9.40
C GLN A 757 28.48 16.90 -9.54
N LEU A 758 27.80 16.58 -8.44
CA LEU A 758 26.35 16.33 -8.45
C LEU A 758 25.53 17.60 -8.73
N VAL A 759 25.98 18.76 -8.26
CA VAL A 759 25.38 20.06 -8.58
C VAL A 759 25.57 20.40 -10.07
N GLN A 760 26.77 20.19 -10.61
CA GLN A 760 27.04 20.37 -12.05
C GLN A 760 26.21 19.42 -12.91
N GLU A 761 26.06 18.16 -12.50
CA GLU A 761 25.18 17.20 -13.18
C GLU A 761 23.72 17.67 -13.19
N LYS A 762 23.20 18.14 -12.05
CA LYS A 762 21.86 18.72 -11.93
C LYS A 762 21.66 19.88 -12.90
N ILE A 763 22.60 20.85 -12.94
CA ILE A 763 22.53 22.01 -13.85
C ILE A 763 22.51 21.56 -15.32
N ARG A 764 23.41 20.64 -15.69
CA ARG A 764 23.52 20.08 -17.05
C ARG A 764 22.23 19.39 -17.50
N LEU A 765 21.61 18.59 -16.62
CA LEU A 765 20.40 17.83 -16.95
C LEU A 765 19.10 18.64 -16.85
N GLN A 766 19.13 19.81 -16.20
CA GLN A 766 17.99 20.74 -16.13
C GLN A 766 18.04 21.84 -17.22
N GLY A 767 18.95 21.75 -18.19
CA GLY A 767 19.05 22.71 -19.30
C GLY A 767 19.58 24.09 -18.89
N GLY A 768 20.26 24.19 -17.74
CA GLY A 768 20.91 25.44 -17.32
C GLY A 768 22.08 25.80 -18.25
N PRO A 769 22.42 27.08 -18.41
CA PRO A 769 23.53 27.50 -19.24
C PRO A 769 24.84 26.90 -18.71
N THR A 770 25.58 26.23 -19.59
CA THR A 770 26.94 25.78 -19.31
C THR A 770 27.82 26.99 -19.02
N ALA A 771 28.36 27.07 -17.80
CA ALA A 771 29.43 28.00 -17.49
C ALA A 771 30.66 27.63 -18.34
N GLY A 772 31.08 28.55 -19.21
CA GLY A 772 32.35 28.53 -19.93
C GLY A 772 33.41 29.34 -19.22
#